data_AF-A0A7R9VR30-F1
#
_entry.id   AF-A0A7R9VR30-F1
#
_cell.length_a   1.000
_cell.length_b   1.000
_cell.length_c   1.000
_cell.angle_alpha   90.00
_cell.angle_beta   90.00
_cell.angle_gamma   90.00
#
_symmetry.space_group_name_H-M   'P 1'
#
loop_
_entity.id
_entity.type
_entity.pdbx_description
1 polymer ?
#
loop_
_entity_poly.entity_id
_entity_poly.type
_entity_poly.pdbx_seq_one_letter_code
_entity_poly.pdbx_strand_id
1 'polypeptide(L)'
;MATAAVPRGMYAARGAACLAPARPCSLPTALFGRPVAAACPAAQPSRRRFEKPAAIATPTSAPPTVGSGRAARTATAEAPPRSLRRAAGRPNASADGAFRAGAQRARQRRARSVAQAEPSGHIRQFDHLVIGSGIAGLTYALKVAAYGSVAIITKEAASEGCTQYAQGGVCAVLDQSDSVATHVRDTMVAGAYLNDLAAVEVVCREGPARVLELAAMGAEFTRNADGSLHLTMEGGHSKRRIVHAADMSGAEIERALLAAARAHPAISFFEHHLATDLVLEEEADGEPTVVGVDVVDVRSASLCRFLGLSTMLASGGFGQLYPITTNPSVATGDGMAMAYRAGAEVSNMEFVQFHPTALYTPPGADDGGAAASGAGPRTFLITEAVRGEGGRLYNLHGERFMHQYDDRLELAPRDVVARAINDQMAKHGHTHVLLDISHVDAHTVLSHFPGVAARCRAAGIDITVDAIPVAPAQHYTCGGVKTGLHGETSVRGLWACGEVACSGLHGANRLASNSLLEGLVFGDRAVASSAEHAERLRRAGGVVLHAAAKAFKPSPARPLPPSLSAWAAARRAELADVMWSSVGIVRRRSAMRQATRYTAELQLEARAVLANAGVSAEALELLNLATVGGLVAQSALRRKESRGGHFVVEHPEPVEAECVPSVLAAGVPWPAAAEADAAAAAALIAAGADSGRRAGAAAAETAASPMLLLASSPQSAPKRKSVARERELAMRALPKAEDGGRRRE
;
A
#
# COMPACT_ATOMS: atom_id res chain seq x y z
N MET A 1 9.07 32.68 -62.98
CA MET A 1 7.70 32.15 -63.21
C MET A 1 7.36 31.25 -62.03
N ALA A 2 6.11 31.26 -61.52
CA ALA A 2 5.51 30.36 -60.50
C ALA A 2 6.41 29.89 -59.33
N THR A 3 6.32 30.31 -58.06
CA THR A 3 5.20 30.67 -57.14
C THR A 3 4.11 29.58 -57.03
N ALA A 4 3.59 29.18 -55.86
CA ALA A 4 3.68 29.71 -54.48
C ALA A 4 3.73 28.53 -53.47
N ALA A 5 4.39 28.57 -52.31
CA ALA A 5 4.19 29.34 -51.07
C ALA A 5 3.02 28.87 -50.17
N VAL A 6 3.31 28.78 -48.86
CA VAL A 6 2.41 28.34 -47.76
C VAL A 6 1.59 29.52 -47.23
N PRO A 7 0.44 29.28 -46.58
CA PRO A 7 0.05 30.13 -45.45
C PRO A 7 -0.36 29.36 -44.17
N ARG A 8 0.12 29.85 -43.02
CA ARG A 8 -0.59 29.74 -41.73
C ARG A 8 -1.65 30.84 -41.66
N GLY A 9 -2.74 30.64 -40.91
CA GLY A 9 -3.72 31.71 -40.67
C GLY A 9 -4.62 31.45 -39.45
N MET A 10 -4.75 32.45 -38.58
CA MET A 10 -5.78 32.54 -37.54
C MET A 10 -7.00 33.28 -38.12
N TYR A 11 -8.22 33.05 -37.63
CA TYR A 11 -9.01 34.06 -36.87
C TYR A 11 -10.50 33.71 -36.65
N ALA A 12 -11.02 34.27 -35.54
CA ALA A 12 -12.37 34.79 -35.34
C ALA A 12 -13.60 33.85 -35.28
N ALA A 13 -14.60 34.30 -34.52
CA ALA A 13 -15.89 33.65 -34.33
C ALA A 13 -17.06 34.53 -34.85
N ARG A 14 -18.17 33.88 -35.24
CA ARG A 14 -19.55 34.40 -35.40
C ARG A 14 -20.49 33.17 -35.49
N GLY A 15 -21.76 33.20 -35.06
CA GLY A 15 -22.46 34.27 -34.34
C GLY A 15 -23.95 34.44 -34.69
N ALA A 16 -24.79 33.42 -34.51
CA ALA A 16 -26.27 33.49 -34.47
C ALA A 16 -26.78 32.22 -33.73
N ALA A 17 -27.71 32.22 -32.76
CA ALA A 17 -29.00 32.92 -32.57
C ALA A 17 -30.16 32.31 -33.38
N CYS A 18 -31.38 32.09 -32.86
CA CYS A 18 -31.89 32.16 -31.47
C CYS A 18 -33.30 31.50 -31.40
N LEU A 19 -33.68 30.91 -30.26
CA LEU A 19 -35.09 30.73 -29.85
C LEU A 19 -35.19 30.72 -28.31
N ALA A 20 -36.36 31.07 -27.76
CA ALA A 20 -36.50 31.71 -26.44
C ALA A 20 -37.49 30.98 -25.47
N PRO A 21 -37.71 31.44 -24.22
CA PRO A 21 -37.87 30.53 -23.08
C PRO A 21 -39.26 30.49 -22.39
N ALA A 22 -39.41 29.55 -21.44
CA ALA A 22 -40.51 29.48 -20.46
C ALA A 22 -40.07 29.97 -19.05
N ARG A 23 -41.03 30.29 -18.18
CA ARG A 23 -40.83 31.06 -16.92
C ARG A 23 -40.79 30.21 -15.63
N PRO A 24 -40.17 30.72 -14.53
CA PRO A 24 -40.12 30.08 -13.21
C PRO A 24 -41.18 30.62 -12.21
N CYS A 25 -41.41 29.84 -11.15
CA CYS A 25 -42.07 30.17 -9.87
C CYS A 25 -41.53 29.22 -8.77
N SER A 26 -41.50 29.51 -7.46
CA SER A 26 -41.51 30.78 -6.69
C SER A 26 -41.28 30.48 -5.19
N LEU A 27 -41.05 31.52 -4.35
CA LEU A 27 -40.98 31.53 -2.86
C LEU A 27 -39.67 31.00 -2.20
N PRO A 28 -39.33 31.43 -0.96
CA PRO A 28 -39.26 32.82 -0.49
C PRO A 28 -37.98 33.16 0.33
N THR A 29 -37.81 34.43 0.74
CA THR A 29 -36.54 35.00 1.25
C THR A 29 -36.57 35.47 2.72
N ALA A 30 -35.47 35.24 3.47
CA ALA A 30 -35.01 36.05 4.61
C ALA A 30 -33.44 35.99 4.67
N LEU A 31 -32.64 37.05 4.48
CA LEU A 31 -32.38 38.22 5.36
C LEU A 31 -31.71 37.82 6.69
N PHE A 32 -30.52 38.29 7.14
CA PHE A 32 -29.42 39.16 6.64
C PHE A 32 -28.15 38.81 7.49
N GLY A 33 -26.89 39.12 7.13
CA GLY A 33 -26.33 39.78 5.94
C GLY A 33 -24.84 40.19 6.08
N ARG A 34 -24.29 40.73 4.96
CA ARG A 34 -23.01 41.48 4.77
C ARG A 34 -21.64 40.77 5.00
N PRO A 35 -20.82 40.63 3.93
CA PRO A 35 -19.37 40.40 4.02
C PRO A 35 -18.56 41.71 4.03
N VAL A 36 -17.26 41.62 4.31
CA VAL A 36 -16.25 42.70 4.16
C VAL A 36 -15.21 42.27 3.12
N ALA A 37 -14.73 43.21 2.30
CA ALA A 37 -13.73 42.95 1.26
C ALA A 37 -12.53 43.90 1.35
N ALA A 38 -11.33 43.33 1.19
CA ALA A 38 -10.09 44.02 0.83
C ALA A 38 -9.29 43.05 -0.04
N ALA A 39 -8.97 43.30 -1.32
CA ALA A 39 -8.28 44.45 -1.91
C ALA A 39 -6.77 44.45 -1.62
N CYS A 40 -6.00 43.96 -2.60
CA CYS A 40 -4.54 43.91 -2.60
C CYS A 40 -3.97 45.00 -3.55
N PRO A 41 -2.95 45.76 -3.15
CA PRO A 41 -2.17 46.62 -4.05
C PRO A 41 -0.74 46.12 -4.24
N ALA A 42 -0.27 46.09 -5.49
CA ALA A 42 1.15 45.89 -5.82
C ALA A 42 1.85 47.25 -6.04
N ALA A 43 3.11 47.38 -5.61
CA ALA A 43 3.95 48.54 -5.93
C ALA A 43 5.45 48.18 -6.03
N GLN A 44 6.10 48.74 -7.05
CA GLN A 44 7.54 48.79 -7.30
C GLN A 44 7.84 50.16 -7.95
N PRO A 45 9.11 50.60 -8.08
CA PRO A 45 10.32 50.26 -7.32
C PRO A 45 11.00 51.54 -6.76
N SER A 46 12.17 51.40 -6.13
CA SER A 46 13.13 52.52 -6.07
C SER A 46 14.58 52.04 -6.26
N ARG A 47 15.44 52.93 -6.78
CA ARG A 47 16.88 52.71 -6.96
C ARG A 47 17.63 53.90 -6.37
N ARG A 48 18.70 53.66 -5.61
CA ARG A 48 20.06 54.20 -5.87
C ARG A 48 21.10 53.71 -4.85
N ARG A 49 22.27 53.37 -5.41
CA ARG A 49 23.67 53.54 -4.94
C ARG A 49 23.96 53.38 -3.44
N PHE A 50 24.74 52.37 -3.05
CA PHE A 50 26.22 52.26 -3.15
C PHE A 50 26.97 53.14 -2.14
N GLU A 51 27.52 52.50 -1.10
CA GLU A 51 28.81 52.90 -0.51
C GLU A 51 29.50 51.71 0.19
N LYS A 52 30.84 51.77 0.20
CA LYS A 52 31.88 50.87 0.76
C LYS A 52 33.18 51.71 0.73
N PRO A 53 34.27 51.40 1.47
CA PRO A 53 34.58 50.15 2.18
C PRO A 53 35.15 50.31 3.62
N ALA A 54 35.47 49.19 4.27
CA ALA A 54 36.64 49.03 5.16
C ALA A 54 36.93 47.52 5.36
N ALA A 55 38.14 47.13 5.75
CA ALA A 55 38.56 45.73 5.96
C ALA A 55 39.81 45.62 6.86
N ILE A 56 40.23 44.36 7.11
CA ILE A 56 41.51 43.92 7.72
C ILE A 56 41.61 43.98 9.26
N ALA A 57 41.71 42.80 9.89
CA ALA A 57 42.81 42.44 10.80
C ALA A 57 42.75 40.96 11.24
N THR A 58 43.90 40.27 11.22
CA THR A 58 44.26 39.09 12.04
C THR A 58 45.71 39.28 12.49
N PRO A 59 46.15 38.64 13.60
CA PRO A 59 47.17 37.58 13.45
C PRO A 59 47.08 36.44 14.51
N THR A 60 48.15 35.64 14.60
CA THR A 60 48.23 34.24 15.07
C THR A 60 48.85 34.02 16.47
N SER A 61 48.70 32.78 17.00
CA SER A 61 49.71 31.99 17.80
C SER A 61 50.20 32.47 19.19
N ALA A 62 50.53 31.63 20.20
CA ALA A 62 50.26 30.19 20.50
C ALA A 62 50.46 29.87 22.04
N PRO A 63 51.01 28.72 22.57
CA PRO A 63 50.71 28.19 23.94
C PRO A 63 51.85 28.50 24.98
N PRO A 64 52.02 27.88 26.19
CA PRO A 64 51.40 26.68 26.83
C PRO A 64 50.90 26.95 28.30
N THR A 65 50.80 26.07 29.35
CA THR A 65 51.43 24.75 29.68
C THR A 65 50.72 23.98 30.83
N VAL A 66 50.79 22.63 30.80
CA VAL A 66 50.82 21.59 31.88
C VAL A 66 50.17 21.81 33.26
N GLY A 67 49.43 20.81 33.78
CA GLY A 67 48.87 20.84 35.15
C GLY A 67 48.08 19.60 35.62
N SER A 68 48.72 18.43 35.57
CA SER A 68 48.26 17.12 36.09
C SER A 68 47.75 17.07 37.53
N GLY A 69 46.71 16.26 37.80
CA GLY A 69 46.26 15.87 39.15
C GLY A 69 45.25 14.71 39.14
N ARG A 70 45.44 13.68 39.96
CA ARG A 70 44.67 12.40 39.96
C ARG A 70 44.33 11.96 41.39
N ALA A 71 43.30 11.12 41.53
CA ALA A 71 42.69 10.60 42.76
C ALA A 71 41.83 11.65 43.52
N ALA A 72 40.60 11.42 43.99
CA ALA A 72 39.79 10.23 44.34
C ALA A 72 40.03 9.66 45.75
N ARG A 73 39.04 9.85 46.65
CA ARG A 73 38.53 8.84 47.61
C ARG A 73 37.29 9.32 48.40
N THR A 74 36.21 8.53 48.31
CA THR A 74 35.28 8.07 49.37
C THR A 74 34.69 9.01 50.44
N ALA A 75 33.43 8.70 50.81
CA ALA A 75 32.75 9.03 52.09
C ALA A 75 32.31 10.50 52.26
N THR A 76 31.23 10.84 53.01
CA THR A 76 30.14 10.01 53.58
C THR A 76 28.83 10.82 53.60
N ALA A 77 27.70 10.15 53.84
CA ALA A 77 26.39 10.78 53.97
C ALA A 77 26.27 11.62 55.25
N GLU A 78 25.58 12.77 55.16
CA GLU A 78 24.67 13.25 56.21
C GLU A 78 23.69 14.32 55.68
N ALA A 79 22.58 14.49 56.38
CA ALA A 79 21.59 15.57 56.21
C ALA A 79 21.28 16.09 57.63
N PRO A 80 20.96 17.38 57.86
CA PRO A 80 19.64 17.97 57.48
C PRO A 80 19.80 19.49 57.18
N PRO A 81 18.83 20.42 57.37
CA PRO A 81 17.38 20.30 57.62
C PRO A 81 16.49 21.13 56.65
N ARG A 82 15.17 21.04 56.86
CA ARG A 82 14.15 21.84 56.15
C ARG A 82 14.12 23.29 56.66
N SER A 83 13.90 24.27 55.78
CA SER A 83 13.32 25.55 56.17
C SER A 83 12.35 26.12 55.11
N LEU A 84 11.56 27.09 55.56
CA LEU A 84 10.25 27.52 55.08
C LEU A 84 10.14 28.03 53.63
N ARG A 85 8.94 27.78 53.07
CA ARG A 85 8.35 28.35 51.85
C ARG A 85 8.65 29.84 51.61
N ARG A 86 8.86 30.19 50.34
CA ARG A 86 8.23 31.38 49.71
C ARG A 86 7.61 30.97 48.37
N ALA A 87 6.53 31.63 47.96
CA ALA A 87 5.72 31.22 46.80
C ALA A 87 5.81 32.24 45.66
N ALA A 88 5.84 31.74 44.42
CA ALA A 88 5.68 32.53 43.20
C ALA A 88 5.12 31.65 42.06
N GLY A 89 4.24 32.24 41.23
CA GLY A 89 3.89 31.85 39.85
C GLY A 89 3.69 30.36 39.50
N ARG A 90 2.42 29.94 39.36
CA ARG A 90 2.04 28.85 38.44
C ARG A 90 1.41 29.46 37.17
N PRO A 91 1.81 29.04 35.96
CA PRO A 91 0.96 29.07 34.78
C PRO A 91 -0.12 27.97 34.85
N ASN A 92 -1.16 28.06 34.03
CA ASN A 92 -2.24 27.06 33.98
C ASN A 92 -1.76 25.72 33.41
N ALA A 93 -2.30 24.62 33.95
CA ALA A 93 -2.30 23.31 33.31
C ALA A 93 -3.70 23.03 32.74
N SER A 94 -3.79 22.37 31.58
CA SER A 94 -5.08 21.97 30.98
C SER A 94 -5.76 20.84 31.76
N ALA A 95 -7.05 20.63 31.52
CA ALA A 95 -7.88 19.67 32.26
C ALA A 95 -7.41 18.21 32.14
N ASP A 96 -6.70 17.86 31.05
CA ASP A 96 -6.27 16.50 30.70
C ASP A 96 -5.35 15.87 31.76
N GLY A 97 -4.57 16.70 32.47
CA GLY A 97 -3.62 16.23 33.48
C GLY A 97 -4.27 15.58 34.70
N ALA A 98 -5.47 16.03 35.09
CA ALA A 98 -6.16 15.54 36.29
C ALA A 98 -6.76 14.13 36.09
N PHE A 99 -7.28 13.85 34.89
CA PHE A 99 -7.99 12.60 34.60
C PHE A 99 -7.05 11.39 34.58
N ARG A 100 -5.82 11.56 34.05
CA ARG A 100 -4.81 10.49 33.91
C ARG A 100 -4.36 9.91 35.26
N ALA A 101 -4.15 10.75 36.27
CA ALA A 101 -3.59 10.33 37.56
C ALA A 101 -4.57 9.50 38.42
N GLY A 102 -5.87 9.80 38.35
CA GLY A 102 -6.90 9.05 39.10
C GLY A 102 -7.13 7.64 38.56
N ALA A 103 -7.20 7.51 37.23
CA ALA A 103 -7.51 6.24 36.56
C ALA A 103 -6.44 5.15 36.80
N GLN A 104 -5.15 5.50 36.78
CA GLN A 104 -4.06 4.52 36.92
C GLN A 104 -4.09 3.74 38.24
N ARG A 105 -4.33 4.42 39.37
CA ARG A 105 -4.33 3.77 40.70
C ARG A 105 -5.55 2.88 40.94
N ALA A 106 -6.67 3.14 40.26
CA ALA A 106 -7.83 2.25 40.28
C ALA A 106 -7.65 1.04 39.35
N ARG A 107 -7.12 1.24 38.13
CA ARG A 107 -6.94 0.18 37.13
C ARG A 107 -5.99 -0.94 37.60
N GLN A 108 -4.87 -0.60 38.27
CA GLN A 108 -3.89 -1.59 38.74
C GLN A 108 -4.43 -2.64 39.74
N ARG A 109 -5.53 -2.36 40.48
CA ARG A 109 -6.18 -3.36 41.36
C ARG A 109 -7.25 -4.21 40.66
N ARG A 110 -7.74 -3.81 39.47
CA ARG A 110 -8.72 -4.58 38.69
C ARG A 110 -8.11 -5.54 37.67
N ALA A 111 -6.86 -5.33 37.26
CA ALA A 111 -6.09 -6.25 36.39
C ALA A 111 -5.75 -7.62 37.04
N ARG A 112 -6.43 -8.01 38.12
CA ARG A 112 -6.29 -9.29 38.83
C ARG A 112 -7.64 -9.94 39.20
N SER A 113 -8.75 -9.48 38.64
CA SER A 113 -10.08 -10.03 38.97
C SER A 113 -11.04 -10.16 37.78
N VAL A 114 -10.51 -10.44 36.58
CA VAL A 114 -11.26 -11.19 35.57
C VAL A 114 -10.83 -12.65 35.72
N ALA A 115 -11.45 -13.34 36.69
CA ALA A 115 -11.33 -14.80 36.75
C ALA A 115 -12.06 -15.35 35.54
N GLN A 116 -11.36 -16.14 34.72
CA GLN A 116 -11.91 -16.69 33.49
C GLN A 116 -13.08 -17.63 33.82
N ALA A 117 -14.30 -17.19 33.50
CA ALA A 117 -15.32 -18.13 33.08
C ALA A 117 -14.88 -18.62 31.70
N GLU A 118 -14.10 -19.70 31.66
CA GLU A 118 -13.55 -20.30 30.44
C GLU A 118 -14.65 -20.42 29.38
N PRO A 119 -14.59 -19.64 28.28
CA PRO A 119 -15.34 -19.99 27.09
C PRO A 119 -14.81 -21.34 26.59
N SER A 120 -15.59 -22.07 25.79
CA SER A 120 -14.99 -23.17 25.01
C SER A 120 -13.84 -22.60 24.19
N GLY A 121 -12.72 -23.34 24.02
CA GLY A 121 -11.48 -22.79 23.44
C GLY A 121 -11.57 -22.22 22.01
N HIS A 122 -12.73 -22.38 21.38
CA HIS A 122 -13.12 -21.78 20.10
C HIS A 122 -13.73 -20.37 20.22
N ILE A 123 -14.03 -19.86 21.42
CA ILE A 123 -14.46 -18.47 21.64
C ILE A 123 -13.42 -17.77 22.51
N ARG A 124 -12.98 -16.59 22.12
CA ARG A 124 -11.99 -15.78 22.85
C ARG A 124 -12.48 -14.35 22.93
N GLN A 125 -12.35 -13.70 24.08
CA GLN A 125 -12.84 -12.33 24.30
C GLN A 125 -11.71 -11.39 24.71
N PHE A 126 -11.66 -10.24 24.06
CA PHE A 126 -10.73 -9.14 24.32
C PHE A 126 -11.50 -7.82 24.36
N ASP A 127 -10.82 -6.73 24.74
CA ASP A 127 -11.40 -5.39 24.63
C ASP A 127 -11.20 -4.84 23.21
N HIS A 128 -10.05 -5.07 22.60
CA HIS A 128 -9.70 -4.59 21.27
C HIS A 128 -9.17 -5.74 20.38
N LEU A 129 -9.66 -5.82 19.14
CA LEU A 129 -9.16 -6.75 18.12
C LEU A 129 -8.39 -5.99 17.04
N VAL A 130 -7.30 -6.56 16.55
CA VAL A 130 -6.44 -6.00 15.51
C VAL A 130 -6.17 -7.06 14.45
N ILE A 131 -6.61 -6.84 13.23
CA ILE A 131 -6.52 -7.80 12.12
C ILE A 131 -5.37 -7.40 11.20
N GLY A 132 -4.22 -8.05 11.39
CA GLY A 132 -2.95 -7.74 10.71
C GLY A 132 -1.91 -7.16 11.68
N SER A 133 -0.66 -7.63 11.53
CA SER A 133 0.47 -7.34 12.42
C SER A 133 1.53 -6.40 11.82
N GLY A 134 1.23 -5.71 10.72
CA GLY A 134 2.14 -4.70 10.15
C GLY A 134 2.16 -3.37 10.94
N ILE A 135 2.89 -2.38 10.43
CA ILE A 135 3.15 -1.09 11.08
C ILE A 135 1.91 -0.40 11.69
N ALA A 136 0.79 -0.39 10.96
CA ALA A 136 -0.47 0.21 11.41
C ALA A 136 -1.07 -0.55 12.62
N GLY A 137 -1.15 -1.88 12.52
CA GLY A 137 -1.72 -2.75 13.54
C GLY A 137 -0.90 -2.73 14.83
N LEU A 138 0.43 -2.81 14.73
CA LEU A 138 1.32 -2.73 15.89
C LEU A 138 1.28 -1.36 16.57
N THR A 139 1.26 -0.27 15.80
CA THR A 139 1.19 1.10 16.34
C THR A 139 -0.10 1.31 17.11
N TYR A 140 -1.24 0.91 16.53
CA TYR A 140 -2.54 0.96 17.20
C TYR A 140 -2.56 0.05 18.44
N ALA A 141 -2.11 -1.21 18.34
CA ALA A 141 -2.11 -2.16 19.44
C ALA A 141 -1.31 -1.66 20.66
N LEU A 142 -0.09 -1.15 20.43
CA LEU A 142 0.78 -0.60 21.48
C LEU A 142 0.14 0.56 22.24
N LYS A 143 -0.65 1.39 21.56
CA LYS A 143 -1.28 2.59 22.14
C LYS A 143 -2.64 2.29 22.78
N VAL A 144 -3.46 1.45 22.14
CA VAL A 144 -4.79 1.06 22.64
C VAL A 144 -4.70 0.09 23.83
N ALA A 145 -3.59 -0.63 24.01
CA ALA A 145 -3.36 -1.50 25.17
C ALA A 145 -3.29 -0.75 26.53
N ALA A 146 -3.30 0.59 26.53
CA ALA A 146 -3.53 1.40 27.73
C ALA A 146 -5.01 1.45 28.18
N TYR A 147 -5.94 0.97 27.35
CA TYR A 147 -7.40 1.05 27.52
C TYR A 147 -8.08 -0.32 27.69
N GLY A 148 -7.41 -1.41 27.32
CA GLY A 148 -7.91 -2.78 27.48
C GLY A 148 -6.92 -3.85 27.00
N SER A 149 -7.37 -5.09 27.06
CA SER A 149 -6.72 -6.26 26.47
C SER A 149 -6.82 -6.23 24.93
N VAL A 150 -5.76 -6.67 24.24
CA VAL A 150 -5.64 -6.60 22.78
C VAL A 150 -5.28 -7.95 22.19
N ALA A 151 -6.01 -8.40 21.17
CA ALA A 151 -5.62 -9.52 20.33
C ALA A 151 -5.15 -9.02 18.95
N ILE A 152 -3.90 -9.35 18.60
CA ILE A 152 -3.38 -9.20 17.24
C ILE A 152 -3.55 -10.53 16.53
N ILE A 153 -4.45 -10.56 15.55
CA ILE A 153 -4.81 -11.73 14.75
C ILE A 153 -4.17 -11.56 13.38
N THR A 154 -3.34 -12.51 12.95
CA THR A 154 -2.55 -12.38 11.72
C THR A 154 -2.40 -13.72 10.98
N LYS A 155 -2.44 -13.67 9.64
CA LYS A 155 -2.62 -14.83 8.76
C LYS A 155 -1.45 -15.83 8.85
N GLU A 156 -0.25 -15.34 9.10
CA GLU A 156 0.99 -16.13 9.18
C GLU A 156 1.78 -15.75 10.45
N ALA A 157 3.11 -15.90 10.45
CA ALA A 157 3.98 -15.30 11.47
C ALA A 157 3.86 -13.76 11.47
N ALA A 158 4.06 -13.12 12.62
CA ALA A 158 3.71 -11.71 12.80
C ALA A 158 4.58 -10.69 12.03
N SER A 159 5.71 -11.11 11.44
CA SER A 159 6.51 -10.29 10.51
C SER A 159 6.32 -10.64 9.03
N GLU A 160 5.45 -11.61 8.70
CA GLU A 160 5.15 -11.94 7.31
C GLU A 160 4.10 -10.98 6.77
N GLY A 161 4.56 -9.82 6.27
CA GLY A 161 3.72 -8.75 5.76
C GLY A 161 4.49 -7.67 5.02
N CYS A 162 3.76 -6.75 4.37
CA CYS A 162 4.37 -5.74 3.49
C CYS A 162 5.29 -4.74 4.20
N THR A 163 5.22 -4.64 5.55
CA THR A 163 6.09 -3.75 6.32
C THR A 163 7.53 -4.27 6.32
N GLN A 164 7.76 -5.56 6.61
CA GLN A 164 9.09 -6.20 6.60
C GLN A 164 9.93 -5.89 5.35
N TYR A 165 9.27 -5.78 4.19
CA TYR A 165 9.91 -5.67 2.88
C TYR A 165 10.07 -4.24 2.34
N ALA A 166 9.70 -3.21 3.12
CA ALA A 166 9.82 -1.82 2.70
C ALA A 166 11.29 -1.35 2.73
N GLN A 167 11.89 -1.08 1.56
CA GLN A 167 13.29 -0.68 1.46
C GLN A 167 13.51 0.81 1.79
N GLY A 168 12.83 1.70 1.05
CA GLY A 168 13.16 3.13 0.94
C GLY A 168 13.18 3.92 2.25
N GLY A 169 12.12 3.82 3.06
CA GLY A 169 12.05 4.48 4.36
C GLY A 169 10.68 5.07 4.71
N VAL A 170 10.68 5.98 5.68
CA VAL A 170 9.51 6.75 6.14
C VAL A 170 9.79 8.24 5.92
N CYS A 171 8.89 8.95 5.25
CA CYS A 171 8.99 10.40 5.13
C CYS A 171 8.62 11.10 6.45
N ALA A 172 9.36 12.13 6.82
CA ALA A 172 9.01 13.07 7.89
C ALA A 172 9.79 14.38 7.74
N VAL A 173 9.13 15.50 8.02
CA VAL A 173 9.75 16.83 8.07
C VAL A 173 10.60 16.93 9.35
N LEU A 174 11.86 16.49 9.26
CA LEU A 174 12.81 16.43 10.38
C LEU A 174 13.96 17.44 10.26
N ASP A 175 14.19 18.00 9.08
CA ASP A 175 15.24 18.99 8.81
C ASP A 175 14.70 20.43 8.70
N GLN A 176 15.51 21.41 9.08
CA GLN A 176 15.15 22.82 9.11
C GLN A 176 15.05 23.48 7.72
N SER A 177 15.59 22.83 6.67
CA SER A 177 15.46 23.31 5.28
C SER A 177 14.17 22.85 4.58
N ASP A 178 13.35 22.03 5.25
CA ASP A 178 12.08 21.49 4.77
C ASP A 178 10.90 22.00 5.63
N SER A 179 9.66 21.70 5.21
CA SER A 179 8.45 22.17 5.88
C SER A 179 7.26 21.23 5.66
N VAL A 180 6.28 21.28 6.56
CA VAL A 180 4.99 20.60 6.38
C VAL A 180 4.32 21.06 5.07
N ALA A 181 4.41 22.35 4.72
CA ALA A 181 3.84 22.89 3.49
C ALA A 181 4.51 22.34 2.20
N THR A 182 5.80 21.97 2.23
CA THR A 182 6.45 21.29 1.12
C THR A 182 6.08 19.80 1.06
N HIS A 183 5.93 19.10 2.18
CA HIS A 183 5.45 17.72 2.19
C HIS A 183 3.99 17.59 1.71
N VAL A 184 3.12 18.51 2.15
CA VAL A 184 1.73 18.61 1.68
C VAL A 184 1.70 18.80 0.17
N ARG A 185 2.48 19.76 -0.36
CA ARG A 185 2.56 20.03 -1.81
C ARG A 185 3.02 18.79 -2.60
N ASP A 186 4.12 18.16 -2.20
CA ASP A 186 4.63 16.95 -2.85
C ASP A 186 3.55 15.86 -2.90
N THR A 187 2.79 15.69 -1.80
CA THR A 187 1.73 14.67 -1.68
C THR A 187 0.50 14.98 -2.54
N MET A 188 0.03 16.24 -2.55
CA MET A 188 -1.08 16.67 -3.42
C MET A 188 -0.73 16.54 -4.91
N VAL A 189 0.50 16.88 -5.29
CA VAL A 189 1.00 16.72 -6.68
C VAL A 189 1.07 15.25 -7.05
N ALA A 190 1.65 14.40 -6.21
CA ALA A 190 1.81 12.97 -6.48
C ALA A 190 0.46 12.23 -6.60
N GLY A 191 -0.53 12.59 -5.78
CA GLY A 191 -1.90 12.06 -5.84
C GLY A 191 -2.79 12.70 -6.91
N ALA A 192 -2.22 13.52 -7.80
CA ALA A 192 -2.92 14.22 -8.89
C ALA A 192 -4.14 15.04 -8.40
N TYR A 193 -4.00 15.67 -7.23
CA TYR A 193 -4.97 16.50 -6.53
C TYR A 193 -6.31 15.82 -6.16
N LEU A 194 -6.41 14.49 -6.28
CA LEU A 194 -7.56 13.70 -5.79
C LEU A 194 -7.47 13.41 -4.27
N ASN A 195 -6.42 13.89 -3.61
CA ASN A 195 -6.19 13.64 -2.18
C ASN A 195 -7.17 14.45 -1.31
N ASP A 196 -7.55 13.91 -0.16
CA ASP A 196 -8.15 14.71 0.89
C ASP A 196 -7.08 15.58 1.55
N LEU A 197 -7.19 16.91 1.41
CA LEU A 197 -6.22 17.86 1.93
C LEU A 197 -6.10 17.81 3.47
N ALA A 198 -7.17 17.51 4.20
CA ALA A 198 -7.12 17.39 5.66
C ALA A 198 -6.38 16.12 6.09
N ALA A 199 -6.57 15.01 5.37
CA ALA A 199 -5.78 13.78 5.58
C ALA A 199 -4.28 14.02 5.28
N VAL A 200 -3.96 14.70 4.17
CA VAL A 200 -2.59 15.07 3.82
C VAL A 200 -1.96 16.00 4.87
N GLU A 201 -2.67 17.04 5.31
CA GLU A 201 -2.18 17.96 6.34
C GLU A 201 -1.95 17.29 7.70
N VAL A 202 -2.87 16.41 8.13
CA VAL A 202 -2.72 15.62 9.36
C VAL A 202 -1.46 14.77 9.31
N VAL A 203 -1.27 14.00 8.22
CA VAL A 203 -0.16 13.07 8.09
C VAL A 203 1.19 13.79 7.99
N CYS A 204 1.28 14.85 7.18
CA CYS A 204 2.52 15.64 7.05
C CYS A 204 2.89 16.40 8.35
N ARG A 205 1.91 16.73 9.20
CA ARG A 205 2.11 17.51 10.43
C ARG A 205 2.42 16.65 11.66
N GLU A 206 1.76 15.51 11.80
CA GLU A 206 1.95 14.58 12.92
C GLU A 206 3.11 13.59 12.69
N GLY A 207 3.45 13.33 11.42
CA GLY A 207 4.49 12.39 11.01
C GLY A 207 5.85 12.50 11.71
N PRO A 208 6.43 13.70 11.90
CA PRO A 208 7.70 13.86 12.62
C PRO A 208 7.68 13.32 14.05
N ALA A 209 6.58 13.50 14.78
CA ALA A 209 6.44 12.96 16.13
C ALA A 209 6.40 11.43 16.12
N ARG A 210 5.69 10.83 15.15
CA ARG A 210 5.61 9.38 14.98
C ARG A 210 6.96 8.72 14.66
N VAL A 211 7.78 9.35 13.82
CA VAL A 211 9.13 8.84 13.52
C VAL A 211 10.06 8.92 14.74
N LEU A 212 9.96 9.98 15.55
CA LEU A 212 10.70 10.09 16.80
C LEU A 212 10.22 9.09 17.86
N GLU A 213 8.92 8.76 17.88
CA GLU A 213 8.37 7.67 18.71
C GLU A 213 8.96 6.30 18.32
N LEU A 214 9.09 5.98 17.02
CA LEU A 214 9.75 4.75 16.57
C LEU A 214 11.22 4.67 17.03
N ALA A 215 11.98 5.76 16.88
CA ALA A 215 13.36 5.83 17.35
C ALA A 215 13.45 5.63 18.89
N ALA A 216 12.49 6.16 19.65
CA ALA A 216 12.39 5.97 21.10
C ALA A 216 11.94 4.55 21.50
N MET A 217 11.25 3.81 20.62
CA MET A 217 10.95 2.37 20.78
C MET A 217 12.14 1.47 20.41
N GLY A 218 13.25 2.04 19.92
CA GLY A 218 14.47 1.30 19.58
C GLY A 218 14.60 0.91 18.11
N ALA A 219 14.03 1.69 17.19
CA ALA A 219 14.32 1.61 15.75
C ALA A 219 15.64 2.35 15.41
N GLU A 220 16.60 1.65 14.82
CA GLU A 220 17.95 2.11 14.52
C GLU A 220 18.08 2.66 13.10
N PHE A 221 17.67 3.92 12.93
CA PHE A 221 17.82 4.65 11.67
C PHE A 221 19.26 5.07 11.37
N THR A 222 19.61 5.12 10.08
CA THR A 222 20.93 5.56 9.58
C THR A 222 21.22 7.02 9.97
N ARG A 223 22.48 7.31 10.31
CA ARG A 223 22.94 8.61 10.82
C ARG A 223 24.13 9.14 10.04
N ASN A 224 24.22 10.47 10.00
CA ASN A 224 25.39 11.22 9.55
C ASN A 224 26.51 11.13 10.60
N ALA A 225 27.73 11.53 10.20
CA ALA A 225 28.91 11.52 11.08
C ALA A 225 28.81 12.48 12.29
N ASP A 226 27.88 13.44 12.28
CA ASP A 226 27.55 14.32 13.41
C ASP A 226 26.48 13.75 14.36
N GLY A 227 25.94 12.55 14.06
CA GLY A 227 24.88 11.89 14.81
C GLY A 227 23.45 12.28 14.43
N SER A 228 23.26 13.26 13.53
CA SER A 228 21.95 13.59 12.96
C SER A 228 21.42 12.44 12.08
N LEU A 229 20.11 12.39 11.82
CA LEU A 229 19.52 11.38 10.94
C LEU A 229 19.92 11.63 9.49
N HIS A 230 20.38 10.60 8.79
CA HIS A 230 20.59 10.68 7.34
C HIS A 230 19.23 10.64 6.64
N LEU A 231 19.03 11.54 5.67
CA LEU A 231 17.75 11.71 4.96
C LEU A 231 17.93 11.52 3.46
N THR A 232 17.15 10.60 2.87
CA THR A 232 17.16 10.33 1.43
C THR A 232 15.95 10.95 0.72
N MET A 233 15.89 10.79 -0.61
CA MET A 233 14.85 11.31 -1.50
C MET A 233 14.45 10.25 -2.54
N GLU A 234 13.16 9.94 -2.61
CA GLU A 234 12.53 9.11 -3.65
C GLU A 234 11.77 10.02 -4.66
N GLY A 235 11.21 9.44 -5.72
CA GLY A 235 10.49 10.15 -6.78
C GLY A 235 9.27 10.92 -6.28
N GLY A 236 9.05 12.11 -6.85
CA GLY A 236 7.95 13.02 -6.49
C GLY A 236 8.21 13.94 -5.29
N HIS A 237 9.29 13.75 -4.53
CA HIS A 237 9.67 14.66 -3.45
C HIS A 237 10.49 15.87 -3.96
N SER A 238 10.32 17.03 -3.31
CA SER A 238 11.10 18.25 -3.53
C SER A 238 12.22 18.48 -2.50
N LYS A 239 12.34 17.58 -1.50
CA LYS A 239 13.30 17.65 -0.38
C LYS A 239 13.73 16.24 0.06
N ARG A 240 14.99 16.12 0.53
CA ARG A 240 15.45 14.95 1.30
C ARG A 240 14.72 14.95 2.65
N ARG A 241 13.75 14.05 2.80
CA ARG A 241 12.83 13.96 3.95
C ARG A 241 12.61 12.54 4.47
N ILE A 242 13.30 11.55 3.91
CA ILE A 242 13.03 10.13 4.15
C ILE A 242 14.06 9.59 5.13
N VAL A 243 13.62 9.25 6.34
CA VAL A 243 14.44 8.49 7.28
C VAL A 243 14.43 7.01 6.88
N HIS A 244 15.57 6.34 7.02
CA HIS A 244 15.75 4.97 6.55
C HIS A 244 16.75 4.20 7.43
N ALA A 245 16.83 2.89 7.26
CA ALA A 245 17.86 2.04 7.86
C ALA A 245 18.51 1.21 6.74
N ALA A 246 19.62 1.72 6.20
CA ALA A 246 20.19 1.28 4.91
C ALA A 246 19.08 1.18 3.83
N ASP A 247 19.02 0.08 3.08
CA ASP A 247 17.92 -0.25 2.16
C ASP A 247 16.94 -1.30 2.74
N MET A 248 16.88 -1.44 4.08
CA MET A 248 16.10 -2.45 4.81
C MET A 248 15.17 -1.84 5.90
N SER A 249 14.77 -0.58 5.71
CA SER A 249 14.04 0.25 6.69
C SER A 249 12.82 -0.43 7.34
N GLY A 250 12.04 -1.17 6.55
CA GLY A 250 10.81 -1.81 6.97
C GLY A 250 11.01 -2.94 7.99
N ALA A 251 12.01 -3.80 7.74
CA ALA A 251 12.38 -4.89 8.66
C ALA A 251 12.83 -4.34 10.02
N GLU A 252 13.56 -3.22 10.03
CA GLU A 252 14.05 -2.59 11.25
C GLU A 252 12.92 -1.92 12.06
N ILE A 253 12.00 -1.22 11.39
CA ILE A 253 10.81 -0.63 12.02
C ILE A 253 9.90 -1.73 12.60
N GLU A 254 9.67 -2.80 11.85
CA GLU A 254 8.83 -3.92 12.28
C GLU A 254 9.48 -4.72 13.42
N ARG A 255 10.81 -4.92 13.40
CA ARG A 255 11.57 -5.51 14.51
C ARG A 255 11.34 -4.74 15.80
N ALA A 256 11.47 -3.41 15.78
CA ALA A 256 11.28 -2.56 16.96
C ALA A 256 9.83 -2.63 17.48
N LEU A 257 8.85 -2.51 16.58
CA LEU A 257 7.42 -2.58 16.92
C LEU A 257 6.99 -3.96 17.45
N LEU A 258 7.46 -5.06 16.84
CA LEU A 258 7.18 -6.42 17.31
C LEU A 258 7.84 -6.70 18.66
N ALA A 259 9.07 -6.23 18.89
CA ALA A 259 9.74 -6.37 20.18
C ALA A 259 8.96 -5.62 21.29
N ALA A 260 8.56 -4.38 21.04
CA ALA A 260 7.74 -3.61 21.97
C ALA A 260 6.36 -4.27 22.23
N ALA A 261 5.70 -4.77 21.17
CA ALA A 261 4.37 -5.36 21.29
C ALA A 261 4.39 -6.71 22.01
N ARG A 262 5.36 -7.60 21.71
CA ARG A 262 5.52 -8.88 22.43
C ARG A 262 5.95 -8.70 23.89
N ALA A 263 6.55 -7.56 24.25
CA ALA A 263 6.87 -7.21 25.63
C ALA A 263 5.69 -6.60 26.42
N HIS A 264 4.58 -6.24 25.77
CA HIS A 264 3.48 -5.53 26.42
C HIS A 264 2.45 -6.50 27.05
N PRO A 265 2.22 -6.49 28.37
CA PRO A 265 1.49 -7.55 29.09
C PRO A 265 -0.02 -7.60 28.83
N ALA A 266 -0.57 -6.67 28.05
CA ALA A 266 -1.98 -6.66 27.62
C ALA A 266 -2.18 -7.00 26.14
N ILE A 267 -1.11 -7.32 25.40
CA ILE A 267 -1.17 -7.70 23.98
C ILE A 267 -0.95 -9.22 23.85
N SER A 268 -1.84 -9.89 23.12
CA SER A 268 -1.74 -11.31 22.77
C SER A 268 -1.64 -11.47 21.25
N PHE A 269 -0.70 -12.30 20.78
CA PHE A 269 -0.53 -12.62 19.37
C PHE A 269 -1.21 -13.93 19.01
N PHE A 270 -1.91 -13.93 17.88
CA PHE A 270 -2.54 -15.07 17.25
C PHE A 270 -2.01 -15.16 15.82
N GLU A 271 -0.85 -15.81 15.69
CA GLU A 271 -0.15 -16.08 14.43
C GLU A 271 -0.77 -17.31 13.75
N HIS A 272 -0.73 -17.38 12.43
CA HIS A 272 -1.36 -18.45 11.63
C HIS A 272 -2.89 -18.55 11.81
N HIS A 273 -3.53 -17.39 11.98
CA HIS A 273 -4.97 -17.24 12.22
C HIS A 273 -5.60 -16.40 11.10
N LEU A 274 -6.28 -17.06 10.16
CA LEU A 274 -6.95 -16.44 9.02
C LEU A 274 -8.33 -15.92 9.45
N ALA A 275 -8.49 -14.60 9.55
CA ALA A 275 -9.81 -13.97 9.69
C ALA A 275 -10.67 -14.22 8.45
N THR A 276 -11.92 -14.66 8.64
CA THR A 276 -12.82 -15.10 7.57
C THR A 276 -13.89 -14.05 7.26
N ASP A 277 -14.59 -13.56 8.29
CA ASP A 277 -15.62 -12.53 8.21
C ASP A 277 -15.82 -11.84 9.57
N LEU A 278 -16.29 -10.59 9.53
CA LEU A 278 -16.61 -9.80 10.71
C LEU A 278 -17.95 -10.26 11.32
N VAL A 279 -18.03 -10.26 12.65
CA VAL A 279 -19.24 -10.63 13.39
C VAL A 279 -20.01 -9.36 13.72
N LEU A 280 -21.21 -9.21 13.16
CA LEU A 280 -22.11 -8.09 13.42
C LEU A 280 -23.26 -8.51 14.33
N GLU A 281 -23.70 -7.59 15.17
CA GLU A 281 -24.91 -7.66 15.99
C GLU A 281 -25.62 -6.30 15.95
N GLU A 282 -26.91 -6.26 16.27
CA GLU A 282 -27.68 -5.00 16.35
C GLU A 282 -27.51 -4.33 17.72
N GLU A 283 -27.20 -3.03 17.73
CA GLU A 283 -27.29 -2.21 18.95
C GLU A 283 -28.75 -1.91 19.33
N ALA A 284 -28.98 -1.33 20.51
CA ALA A 284 -30.33 -1.06 21.04
C ALA A 284 -31.15 -0.03 20.23
N ASP A 285 -30.53 0.66 19.28
CA ASP A 285 -31.18 1.52 18.28
C ASP A 285 -31.46 0.82 16.93
N GLY A 286 -31.19 -0.50 16.84
CA GLY A 286 -31.43 -1.33 15.65
C GLY A 286 -30.32 -1.25 14.60
N GLU A 287 -29.20 -0.59 14.91
CA GLU A 287 -28.12 -0.38 13.94
C GLU A 287 -26.98 -1.40 14.09
N PRO A 288 -26.39 -1.89 12.99
CA PRO A 288 -25.37 -2.92 13.03
C PRO A 288 -24.04 -2.40 13.57
N THR A 289 -23.45 -3.14 14.51
CA THR A 289 -22.09 -2.92 15.00
C THR A 289 -21.27 -4.20 14.93
N VAL A 290 -20.00 -4.07 14.54
CA VAL A 290 -19.02 -5.15 14.63
C VAL A 290 -18.67 -5.39 16.10
N VAL A 291 -18.79 -6.65 16.54
CA VAL A 291 -18.47 -7.12 17.91
C VAL A 291 -17.44 -8.23 17.93
N GLY A 292 -16.88 -8.59 16.77
CA GLY A 292 -15.92 -9.68 16.67
C GLY A 292 -15.53 -10.02 15.23
N VAL A 293 -14.84 -11.14 15.10
CA VAL A 293 -14.39 -11.73 13.83
C VAL A 293 -14.36 -13.26 13.98
N ASP A 294 -14.81 -13.97 12.95
CA ASP A 294 -14.62 -15.42 12.83
C ASP A 294 -13.28 -15.72 12.16
N VAL A 295 -12.59 -16.75 12.61
CA VAL A 295 -11.16 -16.98 12.36
C VAL A 295 -10.88 -18.47 12.23
N VAL A 296 -10.19 -18.88 11.17
CA VAL A 296 -9.59 -20.21 11.08
C VAL A 296 -8.22 -20.18 11.76
N ASP A 297 -8.07 -20.92 12.85
CA ASP A 297 -6.74 -21.35 13.31
C ASP A 297 -6.25 -22.44 12.34
N VAL A 298 -5.26 -22.08 11.53
CA VAL A 298 -4.71 -22.94 10.47
C VAL A 298 -3.93 -24.13 11.07
N ARG A 299 -3.44 -24.01 12.31
CA ARG A 299 -2.65 -25.06 12.99
C ARG A 299 -3.53 -26.11 13.67
N SER A 300 -4.67 -25.71 14.25
CA SER A 300 -5.67 -26.67 14.77
C SER A 300 -6.73 -27.10 13.76
N ALA A 301 -6.77 -26.47 12.58
CA ALA A 301 -7.80 -26.64 11.57
C ALA A 301 -9.23 -26.45 12.13
N SER A 302 -9.42 -25.43 12.97
CA SER A 302 -10.71 -25.15 13.62
C SER A 302 -11.16 -23.70 13.43
N LEU A 303 -12.47 -23.54 13.22
CA LEU A 303 -13.11 -22.23 13.25
C LEU A 303 -13.29 -21.77 14.70
N CYS A 304 -12.83 -20.56 14.99
CA CYS A 304 -12.92 -19.88 16.27
C CYS A 304 -13.54 -18.49 16.09
N ARG A 305 -14.19 -17.95 17.12
CA ARG A 305 -14.71 -16.59 17.18
C ARG A 305 -13.92 -15.75 18.18
N PHE A 306 -13.41 -14.62 17.72
CA PHE A 306 -12.82 -13.60 18.58
C PHE A 306 -13.84 -12.48 18.78
N LEU A 307 -14.17 -12.16 20.03
CA LEU A 307 -15.09 -11.10 20.42
C LEU A 307 -14.32 -9.90 20.95
N GLY A 308 -14.78 -8.69 20.61
CA GLY A 308 -14.13 -7.43 20.89
C GLY A 308 -15.13 -6.30 21.11
N LEU A 309 -14.73 -5.29 21.87
CA LEU A 309 -15.48 -4.04 22.04
C LEU A 309 -15.10 -2.99 20.97
N SER A 310 -14.08 -3.27 20.14
CA SER A 310 -13.72 -2.53 18.93
C SER A 310 -12.81 -3.40 18.04
N THR A 311 -12.97 -3.32 16.71
CA THR A 311 -12.11 -4.05 15.76
C THR A 311 -11.37 -3.09 14.83
N MET A 312 -10.05 -3.23 14.73
CA MET A 312 -9.18 -2.49 13.81
C MET A 312 -8.70 -3.40 12.68
N LEU A 313 -8.97 -3.02 11.43
CA LEU A 313 -8.39 -3.64 10.24
C LEU A 313 -7.03 -2.99 9.93
N ALA A 314 -5.99 -3.81 9.82
CA ALA A 314 -4.63 -3.42 9.46
C ALA A 314 -3.97 -4.46 8.52
N SER A 315 -4.77 -5.13 7.68
CA SER A 315 -4.40 -6.35 6.94
C SER A 315 -3.49 -6.14 5.72
N GLY A 316 -3.11 -4.91 5.39
CA GLY A 316 -2.41 -4.57 4.15
C GLY A 316 -3.32 -4.61 2.91
N GLY A 317 -2.70 -4.42 1.73
CA GLY A 317 -3.37 -4.40 0.43
C GLY A 317 -3.65 -5.78 -0.19
N PHE A 318 -3.84 -5.78 -1.52
CA PHE A 318 -4.25 -6.94 -2.31
C PHE A 318 -3.28 -7.32 -3.42
N GLY A 319 -1.97 -7.19 -3.22
CA GLY A 319 -0.99 -7.38 -4.30
C GLY A 319 -1.04 -8.73 -5.02
N GLN A 320 -1.47 -9.79 -4.33
CA GLN A 320 -1.66 -11.16 -4.87
C GLN A 320 -2.84 -11.30 -5.86
N LEU A 321 -3.52 -10.19 -6.16
CA LEU A 321 -4.55 -10.04 -7.19
C LEU A 321 -3.97 -9.91 -8.61
N TYR A 322 -2.66 -9.71 -8.73
CA TYR A 322 -1.93 -9.54 -9.99
C TYR A 322 -0.77 -10.56 -10.06
N PRO A 323 -0.38 -11.03 -11.26
CA PRO A 323 0.56 -12.14 -11.41
C PRO A 323 2.02 -11.74 -11.15
N ILE A 324 2.31 -10.43 -11.16
CA ILE A 324 3.62 -9.85 -10.85
C ILE A 324 3.40 -8.77 -9.78
N THR A 325 3.88 -9.02 -8.56
CA THR A 325 3.74 -8.11 -7.42
C THR A 325 4.98 -8.12 -6.53
N THR A 326 5.29 -6.98 -5.92
CA THR A 326 6.34 -6.90 -4.88
C THR A 326 5.87 -7.35 -3.50
N ASN A 327 4.57 -7.65 -3.35
CA ASN A 327 3.93 -7.99 -2.07
C ASN A 327 4.09 -9.49 -1.73
N PRO A 328 4.22 -9.84 -0.43
CA PRO A 328 4.24 -11.24 0.02
C PRO A 328 2.93 -11.98 -0.25
N SER A 329 2.96 -13.31 -0.16
CA SER A 329 1.81 -14.19 -0.47
C SER A 329 0.57 -13.96 0.40
N VAL A 330 0.71 -13.32 1.56
CA VAL A 330 -0.40 -13.00 2.47
C VAL A 330 -1.30 -11.85 1.97
N ALA A 331 -0.83 -11.00 1.04
CA ALA A 331 -1.49 -9.76 0.64
C ALA A 331 -2.64 -9.98 -0.37
N THR A 332 -3.74 -10.58 0.08
CA THR A 332 -4.91 -10.97 -0.73
C THR A 332 -6.13 -10.04 -0.58
N GLY A 333 -6.03 -8.97 0.22
CA GLY A 333 -7.12 -7.99 0.39
C GLY A 333 -8.23 -8.39 1.37
N ASP A 334 -8.02 -9.42 2.19
CA ASP A 334 -9.07 -10.03 3.03
C ASP A 334 -9.83 -9.00 3.90
N GLY A 335 -9.12 -8.05 4.51
CA GLY A 335 -9.74 -7.00 5.33
C GLY A 335 -10.69 -6.11 4.54
N MET A 336 -10.38 -5.78 3.28
CA MET A 336 -11.28 -5.02 2.41
C MET A 336 -12.50 -5.85 2.00
N ALA A 337 -12.30 -7.14 1.70
CA ALA A 337 -13.38 -8.05 1.33
C ALA A 337 -14.35 -8.29 2.50
N MET A 338 -13.84 -8.54 3.71
CA MET A 338 -14.63 -8.66 4.94
C MET A 338 -15.38 -7.37 5.26
N ALA A 339 -14.72 -6.22 5.21
CA ALA A 339 -15.36 -4.92 5.47
C ALA A 339 -16.50 -4.64 4.48
N TYR A 340 -16.28 -4.87 3.18
CA TYR A 340 -17.32 -4.70 2.16
C TYR A 340 -18.50 -5.67 2.36
N ARG A 341 -18.25 -6.93 2.76
CA ARG A 341 -19.31 -7.89 3.13
C ARG A 341 -20.07 -7.46 4.39
N ALA A 342 -19.39 -6.81 5.34
CA ALA A 342 -19.97 -6.25 6.56
C ALA A 342 -20.70 -4.90 6.35
N GLY A 343 -20.81 -4.40 5.12
CA GLY A 343 -21.54 -3.16 4.80
C GLY A 343 -20.67 -1.90 4.72
N ALA A 344 -19.35 -2.00 4.88
CA ALA A 344 -18.47 -0.84 4.82
C ALA A 344 -18.36 -0.26 3.40
N GLU A 345 -18.33 1.06 3.31
CA GLU A 345 -17.94 1.77 2.10
C GLU A 345 -16.47 1.48 1.78
N VAL A 346 -16.18 1.15 0.52
CA VAL A 346 -14.82 1.15 -0.03
C VAL A 346 -14.68 2.28 -1.06
N SER A 347 -13.48 2.83 -1.19
CA SER A 347 -13.23 4.01 -2.01
C SER A 347 -11.92 3.89 -2.79
N ASN A 348 -11.84 4.54 -3.95
CA ASN A 348 -10.62 4.68 -4.76
C ASN A 348 -9.97 3.34 -5.19
N MET A 349 -10.76 2.26 -5.25
CA MET A 349 -10.30 0.90 -5.57
C MET A 349 -9.64 0.80 -6.95
N GLU A 350 -9.92 1.72 -7.87
CA GLU A 350 -9.26 1.78 -9.18
C GLU A 350 -7.79 2.22 -9.13
N PHE A 351 -7.35 2.87 -8.05
CA PHE A 351 -6.01 3.45 -7.92
C PHE A 351 -5.00 2.45 -7.32
N VAL A 352 -4.71 1.43 -8.13
CA VAL A 352 -3.61 0.48 -7.89
C VAL A 352 -2.31 1.09 -8.43
N GLN A 353 -1.30 1.23 -7.58
CA GLN A 353 0.04 1.67 -7.98
C GLN A 353 0.90 0.48 -8.40
N PHE A 354 1.49 0.60 -9.59
CA PHE A 354 2.52 -0.30 -10.09
C PHE A 354 3.88 0.37 -9.85
N HIS A 355 4.85 -0.35 -9.28
CA HIS A 355 6.23 0.14 -9.20
C HIS A 355 6.90 -0.05 -10.57
N PRO A 356 7.55 0.96 -11.15
CA PRO A 356 8.15 0.85 -12.48
C PRO A 356 9.35 -0.11 -12.53
N THR A 357 10.08 -0.23 -11.41
CA THR A 357 11.37 -0.94 -11.35
C THR A 357 11.32 -2.07 -10.33
N ALA A 358 10.66 -3.17 -10.67
CA ALA A 358 10.85 -4.46 -9.99
C ALA A 358 11.84 -5.30 -10.81
N LEU A 359 12.67 -6.11 -10.15
CA LEU A 359 13.67 -6.97 -10.78
C LEU A 359 12.97 -7.98 -11.71
N TYR A 360 13.35 -7.99 -12.98
CA TYR A 360 12.87 -8.99 -13.93
C TYR A 360 13.75 -10.24 -13.87
N THR A 361 13.11 -11.37 -13.57
CA THR A 361 13.73 -12.70 -13.57
C THR A 361 13.16 -13.53 -14.73
N PRO A 362 13.98 -14.14 -15.60
CA PRO A 362 13.50 -15.06 -16.62
C PRO A 362 12.74 -16.25 -16.02
N PRO A 363 11.63 -16.72 -16.62
CA PRO A 363 10.89 -17.87 -16.12
C PRO A 363 11.76 -19.11 -15.96
N GLY A 364 11.76 -19.70 -14.75
CA GLY A 364 12.55 -20.88 -14.42
C GLY A 364 13.97 -20.60 -13.91
N ALA A 365 14.42 -19.35 -13.85
CA ALA A 365 15.58 -18.96 -13.05
C ALA A 365 15.16 -18.72 -11.59
N ASP A 366 15.98 -19.18 -10.64
CA ASP A 366 15.85 -18.82 -9.23
C ASP A 366 16.46 -17.44 -9.00
N ASP A 367 15.70 -16.48 -8.48
CA ASP A 367 16.20 -15.18 -8.07
C ASP A 367 16.55 -15.12 -6.57
N GLY A 368 16.40 -16.23 -5.85
CA GLY A 368 16.44 -16.28 -4.39
C GLY A 368 15.22 -15.61 -3.75
N GLY A 369 14.11 -15.45 -4.49
CA GLY A 369 12.87 -14.80 -4.04
C GLY A 369 11.93 -15.68 -3.25
N ALA A 370 12.19 -16.99 -3.21
CA ALA A 370 11.67 -17.86 -2.17
C ALA A 370 12.05 -17.29 -0.80
N ALA A 371 11.05 -16.89 -0.01
CA ALA A 371 11.31 -16.39 1.33
C ALA A 371 11.84 -17.53 2.22
N ALA A 372 12.75 -17.22 3.14
CA ALA A 372 13.21 -18.18 4.15
C ALA A 372 12.09 -18.66 5.09
N SER A 373 10.90 -18.03 5.03
CA SER A 373 9.65 -18.42 5.70
C SER A 373 8.79 -19.43 4.92
N GLY A 374 9.12 -19.73 3.65
CA GLY A 374 8.28 -20.56 2.78
C GLY A 374 7.10 -19.82 2.12
N ALA A 375 7.01 -18.49 2.30
CA ALA A 375 6.05 -17.65 1.58
C ALA A 375 6.30 -17.68 0.05
N GLY A 376 5.23 -17.50 -0.72
CA GLY A 376 5.24 -17.61 -2.18
C GLY A 376 6.08 -16.56 -2.90
N PRO A 377 6.37 -16.75 -4.20
CA PRO A 377 7.30 -15.90 -4.96
C PRO A 377 6.81 -14.45 -5.03
N ARG A 378 7.59 -13.54 -4.42
CA ARG A 378 7.43 -12.09 -4.54
C ARG A 378 8.49 -11.54 -5.52
N THR A 379 8.11 -10.63 -6.40
CA THR A 379 9.10 -9.95 -7.26
C THR A 379 9.96 -9.02 -6.42
N PHE A 380 11.29 -9.12 -6.50
CA PHE A 380 12.16 -8.23 -5.73
C PHE A 380 12.05 -6.78 -6.23
N LEU A 381 11.90 -5.84 -5.29
CA LEU A 381 11.84 -4.41 -5.56
C LEU A 381 13.25 -3.85 -5.80
N ILE A 382 13.48 -3.12 -6.89
CA ILE A 382 14.64 -2.22 -7.00
C ILE A 382 14.17 -0.85 -6.52
N THR A 383 14.68 -0.42 -5.36
CA THR A 383 14.24 0.81 -4.68
C THR A 383 14.25 2.03 -5.61
N GLU A 384 13.24 2.89 -5.48
CA GLU A 384 13.11 4.13 -6.26
C GLU A 384 14.31 5.07 -6.04
N ALA A 385 15.00 4.97 -4.90
CA ALA A 385 16.22 5.70 -4.64
C ALA A 385 17.35 5.40 -5.66
N VAL A 386 17.33 4.26 -6.37
CA VAL A 386 18.26 4.00 -7.48
C VAL A 386 18.03 5.00 -8.64
N ARG A 387 16.78 5.35 -8.95
CA ARG A 387 16.48 6.45 -9.90
C ARG A 387 16.78 7.81 -9.27
N GLY A 388 16.48 7.98 -7.98
CA GLY A 388 16.75 9.20 -7.19
C GLY A 388 18.22 9.63 -7.21
N GLU A 389 19.15 8.68 -7.06
CA GLU A 389 20.61 8.90 -7.11
C GLU A 389 21.21 8.69 -8.52
N GLY A 390 20.39 8.80 -9.58
CA GLY A 390 20.87 9.00 -10.97
C GLY A 390 20.58 7.87 -11.98
N GLY A 391 20.01 6.74 -11.55
CA GLY A 391 19.74 5.58 -12.39
C GLY A 391 18.84 5.87 -13.61
N ARG A 392 19.25 5.40 -14.79
CA ARG A 392 18.68 5.73 -16.11
C ARG A 392 17.95 4.55 -16.74
N LEU A 393 16.90 4.82 -17.50
CA LEU A 393 16.05 3.77 -18.12
C LEU A 393 16.29 3.65 -19.63
N TYR A 394 16.68 2.44 -20.05
CA TYR A 394 17.03 2.07 -21.43
C TYR A 394 16.18 0.90 -21.92
N ASN A 395 15.78 0.90 -23.19
CA ASN A 395 15.17 -0.29 -23.81
C ASN A 395 16.25 -1.32 -24.22
N LEU A 396 15.85 -2.51 -24.69
CA LEU A 396 16.81 -3.58 -25.06
C LEU A 396 17.60 -3.29 -26.35
N HIS A 397 17.38 -2.15 -27.02
CA HIS A 397 18.25 -1.63 -28.08
C HIS A 397 19.33 -0.67 -27.56
N GLY A 398 19.34 -0.35 -26.26
CA GLY A 398 20.24 0.63 -25.65
C GLY A 398 19.78 2.08 -25.76
N GLU A 399 18.49 2.33 -26.07
CA GLU A 399 17.95 3.68 -26.23
C GLU A 399 17.36 4.20 -24.89
N ARG A 400 17.84 5.34 -24.38
CA ARG A 400 17.29 5.98 -23.17
C ARG A 400 15.96 6.67 -23.48
N PHE A 401 14.84 6.09 -23.09
CA PHE A 401 13.53 6.46 -23.65
C PHE A 401 12.74 7.51 -22.86
N MET A 402 13.01 7.75 -21.57
CA MET A 402 12.12 8.58 -20.72
C MET A 402 11.89 10.02 -21.22
N HIS A 403 12.83 10.58 -21.99
CA HIS A 403 12.71 11.89 -22.64
C HIS A 403 11.56 11.98 -23.66
N GLN A 404 10.97 10.85 -24.07
CA GLN A 404 9.81 10.79 -24.98
C GLN A 404 8.47 10.91 -24.24
N TYR A 405 8.48 10.91 -22.89
CA TYR A 405 7.29 10.80 -22.05
C TYR A 405 7.13 11.93 -21.03
N ASP A 406 8.23 12.40 -20.43
CA ASP A 406 8.18 13.41 -19.36
C ASP A 406 9.51 14.18 -19.24
N ASP A 407 9.45 15.51 -19.11
CA ASP A 407 10.63 16.37 -18.92
C ASP A 407 11.41 16.06 -17.62
N ARG A 408 10.76 15.42 -16.63
CA ARG A 408 11.38 14.96 -15.38
C ARG A 408 12.19 13.67 -15.54
N LEU A 409 12.14 13.04 -16.73
CA LEU A 409 12.85 11.81 -17.06
C LEU A 409 12.57 10.70 -16.03
N GLU A 410 13.58 9.97 -15.55
CA GLU A 410 13.44 8.89 -14.55
C GLU A 410 12.95 9.37 -13.15
N LEU A 411 12.89 10.69 -12.91
CA LEU A 411 12.32 11.29 -11.69
C LEU A 411 10.83 11.67 -11.85
N ALA A 412 10.20 11.34 -12.98
CA ALA A 412 8.75 11.45 -13.14
C ALA A 412 8.00 10.55 -12.13
N PRO A 413 6.72 10.86 -11.81
CA PRO A 413 5.89 10.03 -10.93
C PRO A 413 5.80 8.55 -11.38
N ARG A 414 5.66 7.64 -10.41
CA ARG A 414 5.68 6.18 -10.60
C ARG A 414 4.73 5.70 -11.71
N ASP A 415 3.54 6.27 -11.80
CA ASP A 415 2.53 5.94 -12.80
C ASP A 415 2.94 6.36 -14.23
N VAL A 416 3.62 7.50 -14.38
CA VAL A 416 4.18 7.97 -15.66
C VAL A 416 5.31 7.03 -16.10
N VAL A 417 6.25 6.71 -15.21
CA VAL A 417 7.38 5.81 -15.51
C VAL A 417 6.87 4.39 -15.82
N ALA A 418 5.89 3.87 -15.06
CA ALA A 418 5.30 2.56 -15.32
C ALA A 418 4.56 2.50 -16.66
N ARG A 419 3.84 3.56 -17.06
CA ARG A 419 3.25 3.68 -18.40
C ARG A 419 4.31 3.71 -19.50
N ALA A 420 5.39 4.49 -19.32
CA ALA A 420 6.49 4.58 -20.29
C ALA A 420 7.19 3.23 -20.52
N ILE A 421 7.50 2.50 -19.43
CA ILE A 421 8.08 1.16 -19.50
C ILE A 421 7.12 0.18 -20.19
N ASN A 422 5.85 0.16 -19.81
CA ASN A 422 4.83 -0.69 -20.42
C ASN A 422 4.68 -0.43 -21.93
N ASP A 423 4.71 0.84 -22.35
CA ASP A 423 4.63 1.24 -23.75
C ASP A 423 5.90 0.84 -24.55
N GLN A 424 7.11 1.01 -24.00
CA GLN A 424 8.34 0.49 -24.61
C GLN A 424 8.32 -1.03 -24.76
N MET A 425 7.90 -1.75 -23.72
CA MET A 425 7.74 -3.22 -23.75
C MET A 425 6.76 -3.64 -24.85
N ALA A 426 5.60 -2.98 -24.94
CA ALA A 426 4.58 -3.27 -25.95
C ALA A 426 5.02 -2.92 -27.39
N LYS A 427 5.72 -1.79 -27.58
CA LYS A 427 6.21 -1.33 -28.90
C LYS A 427 7.24 -2.26 -29.53
N HIS A 428 8.08 -2.88 -28.72
CA HIS A 428 9.22 -3.68 -29.19
C HIS A 428 9.09 -5.19 -28.89
N GLY A 429 8.04 -5.61 -28.19
CA GLY A 429 7.85 -7.02 -27.79
C GLY A 429 8.80 -7.47 -26.68
N HIS A 430 9.33 -6.55 -25.89
CA HIS A 430 10.26 -6.85 -24.79
C HIS A 430 9.51 -7.29 -23.52
N THR A 431 10.10 -8.22 -22.77
CA THR A 431 9.58 -8.64 -21.45
C THR A 431 9.99 -7.72 -20.30
N HIS A 432 10.98 -6.85 -20.53
CA HIS A 432 11.56 -5.96 -19.54
C HIS A 432 12.29 -4.80 -20.23
N VAL A 433 12.79 -3.85 -19.42
CA VAL A 433 13.72 -2.78 -19.81
C VAL A 433 14.96 -2.85 -18.89
N LEU A 434 15.93 -1.96 -19.09
CA LEU A 434 17.17 -1.90 -18.30
C LEU A 434 17.21 -0.62 -17.46
N LEU A 435 17.61 -0.75 -16.19
CA LEU A 435 17.91 0.34 -15.27
C LEU A 435 19.42 0.37 -15.00
N ASP A 436 20.11 1.40 -15.49
CA ASP A 436 21.56 1.56 -15.39
C ASP A 436 21.97 2.63 -14.37
N ILE A 437 22.82 2.25 -13.42
CA ILE A 437 23.50 3.16 -12.47
C ILE A 437 25.05 2.99 -12.50
N SER A 438 25.60 2.22 -13.45
CA SER A 438 27.05 1.94 -13.57
C SER A 438 27.92 3.18 -13.81
N HIS A 439 27.30 4.29 -14.21
CA HIS A 439 27.94 5.59 -14.39
C HIS A 439 28.11 6.39 -13.08
N VAL A 440 27.66 5.86 -11.95
CA VAL A 440 27.90 6.38 -10.59
C VAL A 440 29.04 5.58 -9.95
N ASP A 441 29.85 6.22 -9.09
CA ASP A 441 30.96 5.57 -8.40
C ASP A 441 30.54 4.29 -7.67
N ALA A 442 31.28 3.19 -7.90
CA ALA A 442 30.97 1.86 -7.40
C ALA A 442 30.95 1.79 -5.86
N HIS A 443 31.84 2.52 -5.18
CA HIS A 443 31.83 2.57 -3.70
C HIS A 443 30.55 3.24 -3.19
N THR A 444 30.14 4.35 -3.81
CA THR A 444 28.90 5.08 -3.51
C THR A 444 27.67 4.19 -3.74
N VAL A 445 27.58 3.51 -4.89
CA VAL A 445 26.48 2.58 -5.21
C VAL A 445 26.38 1.44 -4.20
N LEU A 446 27.49 0.79 -3.86
CA LEU A 446 27.52 -0.32 -2.89
C LEU A 446 27.25 0.14 -1.45
N SER A 447 27.63 1.38 -1.09
CA SER A 447 27.35 1.96 0.23
C SER A 447 25.91 2.43 0.40
N HIS A 448 25.22 2.82 -0.69
CA HIS A 448 23.82 3.27 -0.65
C HIS A 448 22.82 2.12 -0.78
N PHE A 449 23.15 1.07 -1.55
CA PHE A 449 22.21 0.01 -1.92
C PHE A 449 22.76 -1.41 -1.65
N PRO A 450 23.23 -1.73 -0.43
CA PRO A 450 23.91 -3.00 -0.14
C PRO A 450 23.01 -4.22 -0.30
N GLY A 451 21.74 -4.15 0.10
CA GLY A 451 20.75 -5.22 -0.07
C GLY A 451 20.37 -5.44 -1.54
N VAL A 452 20.16 -4.36 -2.31
CA VAL A 452 19.96 -4.44 -3.77
C VAL A 452 21.18 -5.04 -4.46
N ALA A 453 22.39 -4.59 -4.12
CA ALA A 453 23.64 -5.11 -4.70
C ALA A 453 23.85 -6.60 -4.38
N ALA A 454 23.58 -7.02 -3.14
CA ALA A 454 23.65 -8.43 -2.76
C ALA A 454 22.63 -9.29 -3.53
N ARG A 455 21.40 -8.78 -3.72
CA ARG A 455 20.34 -9.47 -4.46
C ARG A 455 20.63 -9.57 -5.95
N CYS A 456 20.98 -8.48 -6.61
CA CYS A 456 21.35 -8.50 -8.03
C CYS A 456 22.56 -9.42 -8.26
N ARG A 457 23.56 -9.42 -7.37
CA ARG A 457 24.71 -10.31 -7.46
C ARG A 457 24.34 -11.79 -7.29
N ALA A 458 23.34 -12.12 -6.47
CA ALA A 458 22.79 -13.47 -6.39
C ALA A 458 22.11 -13.92 -7.70
N ALA A 459 21.49 -12.97 -8.44
CA ALA A 459 20.98 -13.18 -9.79
C ALA A 459 22.04 -13.01 -10.91
N GLY A 460 23.33 -12.91 -10.56
CA GLY A 460 24.44 -12.83 -11.52
C GLY A 460 24.70 -11.45 -12.14
N ILE A 461 24.17 -10.37 -11.55
CA ILE A 461 24.25 -8.97 -12.04
C ILE A 461 25.06 -8.13 -11.04
N ASP A 462 26.17 -7.51 -11.45
CA ASP A 462 26.87 -6.53 -10.61
C ASP A 462 26.44 -5.09 -10.96
N ILE A 463 25.59 -4.49 -10.12
CA ILE A 463 24.97 -3.19 -10.36
C ILE A 463 25.94 -2.00 -10.50
N THR A 464 27.24 -2.23 -10.29
CA THR A 464 28.30 -1.23 -10.50
C THR A 464 28.82 -1.19 -11.93
N VAL A 465 28.53 -2.20 -12.75
CA VAL A 465 28.98 -2.32 -14.16
C VAL A 465 27.89 -2.82 -15.12
N ASP A 466 26.92 -3.59 -14.62
CA ASP A 466 25.80 -4.16 -15.38
C ASP A 466 24.52 -3.34 -15.20
N ALA A 467 23.71 -3.24 -16.26
CA ALA A 467 22.39 -2.64 -16.17
C ALA A 467 21.36 -3.68 -15.66
N ILE A 468 20.51 -3.27 -14.71
CA ILE A 468 19.57 -4.15 -14.03
C ILE A 468 18.34 -4.40 -14.91
N PRO A 469 17.97 -5.66 -15.22
CA PRO A 469 16.73 -5.96 -15.93
C PRO A 469 15.54 -5.70 -15.02
N VAL A 470 14.61 -4.84 -15.45
CA VAL A 470 13.45 -4.44 -14.65
C VAL A 470 12.14 -4.39 -15.45
N ALA A 471 11.04 -4.71 -14.78
CA ALA A 471 9.69 -4.61 -15.32
C ALA A 471 8.73 -4.00 -14.30
N PRO A 472 7.56 -3.49 -14.72
CA PRO A 472 6.55 -3.00 -13.79
C PRO A 472 5.88 -4.15 -13.03
N ALA A 473 5.68 -3.98 -11.72
CA ALA A 473 4.96 -4.93 -10.86
C ALA A 473 3.89 -4.19 -10.05
N GLN A 474 2.79 -4.84 -9.66
CA GLN A 474 1.89 -4.26 -8.66
C GLN A 474 2.66 -4.04 -7.35
N HIS A 475 2.41 -2.91 -6.68
CA HIS A 475 3.17 -2.53 -5.50
C HIS A 475 2.33 -2.03 -4.32
N TYR A 476 1.35 -1.14 -4.55
CA TYR A 476 0.58 -0.53 -3.46
C TYR A 476 -0.88 -0.27 -3.87
N THR A 477 -1.82 -0.42 -2.94
CA THR A 477 -3.21 0.00 -3.14
C THR A 477 -3.44 1.39 -2.53
N CYS A 478 -3.89 2.37 -3.34
CA CYS A 478 -4.20 3.73 -2.86
C CYS A 478 -5.66 3.89 -2.38
N GLY A 479 -6.54 2.97 -2.79
CA GLY A 479 -7.90 2.82 -2.26
C GLY A 479 -8.00 1.78 -1.15
N GLY A 480 -9.23 1.47 -0.73
CA GLY A 480 -9.50 0.51 0.36
C GLY A 480 -10.79 0.83 1.10
N VAL A 481 -10.92 0.34 2.33
CA VAL A 481 -12.05 0.67 3.23
C VAL A 481 -12.03 2.17 3.52
N LYS A 482 -13.11 2.88 3.16
CA LYS A 482 -13.18 4.34 3.34
C LYS A 482 -13.19 4.67 4.84
N THR A 483 -12.38 5.65 5.24
CA THR A 483 -12.23 6.05 6.64
C THR A 483 -12.30 7.56 6.84
N GLY A 484 -12.68 7.97 8.05
CA GLY A 484 -12.48 9.33 8.54
C GLY A 484 -11.08 9.56 9.13
N LEU A 485 -10.83 10.76 9.65
CA LEU A 485 -9.51 11.18 10.15
C LEU A 485 -9.09 10.50 11.47
N HIS A 486 -9.91 9.61 12.02
CA HIS A 486 -9.59 8.74 13.16
C HIS A 486 -9.68 7.26 12.78
N GLY A 487 -9.59 6.91 11.48
CA GLY A 487 -9.67 5.54 10.99
C GLY A 487 -11.06 4.89 11.11
N GLU A 488 -12.07 5.65 11.50
CA GLU A 488 -13.46 5.20 11.65
C GLU A 488 -14.07 4.87 10.28
N THR A 489 -14.73 3.71 10.16
CA THR A 489 -15.41 3.30 8.92
C THR A 489 -16.89 3.67 8.95
N SER A 490 -17.63 3.39 7.87
CA SER A 490 -19.08 3.54 7.84
C SER A 490 -19.85 2.48 8.66
N VAL A 491 -19.17 1.53 9.30
CA VAL A 491 -19.77 0.48 10.14
C VAL A 491 -19.34 0.70 11.60
N ARG A 492 -20.31 0.67 12.52
CA ARG A 492 -20.04 0.83 13.96
C ARG A 492 -19.15 -0.30 14.47
N GLY A 493 -18.28 -0.01 15.44
CA GLY A 493 -17.35 -0.99 16.00
C GLY A 493 -16.15 -1.33 15.09
N LEU A 494 -16.06 -0.78 13.88
CA LEU A 494 -15.04 -1.09 12.88
C LEU A 494 -14.19 0.14 12.51
N TRP A 495 -12.88 0.00 12.67
CA TRP A 495 -11.85 0.93 12.21
C TRP A 495 -10.96 0.26 11.15
N ALA A 496 -10.28 1.06 10.33
CA ALA A 496 -9.28 0.60 9.37
C ALA A 496 -8.07 1.56 9.32
N CYS A 497 -6.86 1.03 9.12
CA CYS A 497 -5.63 1.83 9.12
C CYS A 497 -4.49 1.20 8.28
N GLY A 498 -3.69 2.05 7.62
CA GLY A 498 -2.69 1.63 6.63
C GLY A 498 -3.34 1.20 5.31
N GLU A 499 -2.62 0.43 4.48
CA GLU A 499 -3.01 0.07 3.10
C GLU A 499 -4.38 -0.63 2.95
N VAL A 500 -4.97 -1.16 4.02
CA VAL A 500 -6.35 -1.69 3.97
C VAL A 500 -7.41 -0.57 3.86
N ALA A 501 -7.04 0.68 4.18
CA ALA A 501 -7.93 1.83 4.25
C ALA A 501 -7.69 2.85 3.12
N CYS A 502 -8.77 3.48 2.67
CA CYS A 502 -8.73 4.74 1.93
C CYS A 502 -8.96 5.88 2.92
N SER A 503 -7.87 6.50 3.39
CA SER A 503 -7.86 7.70 4.24
C SER A 503 -8.02 9.01 3.46
N GLY A 504 -7.97 8.94 2.12
CA GLY A 504 -7.83 10.09 1.23
C GLY A 504 -6.39 10.59 1.04
N LEU A 505 -5.41 10.15 1.84
CA LEU A 505 -4.01 10.62 1.80
C LEU A 505 -3.35 10.54 0.40
N HIS A 506 -3.59 9.44 -0.33
CA HIS A 506 -2.85 9.13 -1.56
C HIS A 506 -3.47 9.65 -2.85
N GLY A 507 -4.73 10.12 -2.80
CA GLY A 507 -5.48 10.51 -4.00
C GLY A 507 -5.45 9.42 -5.08
N ALA A 508 -5.04 9.79 -6.29
CA ALA A 508 -4.94 8.91 -7.45
C ALA A 508 -3.63 8.11 -7.55
N ASN A 509 -2.61 8.44 -6.74
CA ASN A 509 -1.28 7.81 -6.78
C ASN A 509 -0.44 8.17 -5.53
N ARG A 510 -0.09 7.15 -4.73
CA ARG A 510 0.70 7.27 -3.49
C ARG A 510 2.10 7.86 -3.74
N LEU A 511 2.42 8.99 -3.09
CA LEU A 511 3.79 9.51 -3.00
C LEU A 511 4.73 8.46 -2.38
N ALA A 512 6.00 8.50 -2.77
CA ALA A 512 7.03 7.68 -2.16
C ALA A 512 7.08 7.84 -0.62
N SER A 513 7.50 6.77 0.07
CA SER A 513 7.60 6.66 1.54
C SER A 513 6.36 6.99 2.41
N ASN A 514 5.27 7.56 1.88
CA ASN A 514 4.09 8.04 2.63
C ASN A 514 3.28 6.91 3.32
N SER A 515 3.29 5.68 2.82
CA SER A 515 2.40 4.61 3.34
C SER A 515 2.80 4.06 4.72
N LEU A 516 4.10 4.06 5.07
CA LEU A 516 4.51 3.74 6.43
C LEU A 516 4.09 4.85 7.41
N LEU A 517 4.18 6.12 6.97
CA LEU A 517 3.74 7.27 7.76
C LEU A 517 2.23 7.26 8.03
N GLU A 518 1.43 6.87 7.03
CA GLU A 518 -0.02 6.71 7.16
C GLU A 518 -0.40 5.77 8.31
N GLY A 519 0.20 4.57 8.33
CA GLY A 519 -0.05 3.58 9.37
C GLY A 519 0.35 4.04 10.77
N LEU A 520 1.41 4.84 10.88
CA LEU A 520 1.85 5.42 12.14
C LEU A 520 0.91 6.53 12.64
N VAL A 521 0.45 7.41 11.76
CA VAL A 521 -0.38 8.57 12.13
C VAL A 521 -1.82 8.15 12.42
N PHE A 522 -2.49 7.45 11.51
CA PHE A 522 -3.87 7.02 11.76
C PHE A 522 -3.96 5.91 12.82
N GLY A 523 -2.90 5.11 13.00
CA GLY A 523 -2.80 4.13 14.09
C GLY A 523 -2.75 4.77 15.48
N ASP A 524 -2.21 5.99 15.61
CA ASP A 524 -2.30 6.82 16.82
C ASP A 524 -3.69 7.44 16.96
N ARG A 525 -4.20 8.07 15.88
CA ARG A 525 -5.44 8.86 15.91
C ARG A 525 -6.71 8.05 16.14
N ALA A 526 -6.71 6.76 15.80
CA ALA A 526 -7.85 5.85 16.02
C ALA A 526 -8.04 5.42 17.48
N VAL A 527 -7.00 5.50 18.31
CA VAL A 527 -7.00 4.98 19.70
C VAL A 527 -8.06 5.63 20.58
N ALA A 528 -8.32 6.93 20.39
CA ALA A 528 -9.27 7.67 21.21
C ALA A 528 -10.73 7.28 20.91
N SER A 529 -11.11 7.22 19.63
CA SER A 529 -12.49 6.92 19.22
C SER A 529 -12.85 5.45 19.43
N SER A 530 -11.91 4.52 19.20
CA SER A 530 -12.14 3.10 19.47
C SER A 530 -12.23 2.79 20.96
N ALA A 531 -11.40 3.44 21.80
CA ALA A 531 -11.48 3.30 23.25
C ALA A 531 -12.77 3.89 23.85
N GLU A 532 -13.26 5.03 23.34
CA GLU A 532 -14.54 5.61 23.77
C GLU A 532 -15.72 4.69 23.44
N HIS A 533 -15.77 4.16 22.20
CA HIS A 533 -16.78 3.19 21.78
C HIS A 533 -16.70 1.89 22.61
N ALA A 534 -15.49 1.40 22.89
CA ALA A 534 -15.31 0.22 23.74
C ALA A 534 -15.83 0.46 25.17
N GLU A 535 -15.53 1.61 25.78
CA GLU A 535 -16.10 2.00 27.08
C GLU A 535 -17.63 2.22 27.00
N ARG A 536 -18.21 2.56 25.83
CA ARG A 536 -19.67 2.65 25.62
C ARG A 536 -20.32 1.26 25.65
N LEU A 537 -19.84 0.30 24.84
CA LEU A 537 -20.34 -1.07 24.83
C LEU A 537 -20.16 -1.78 26.19
N ARG A 538 -19.05 -1.51 26.88
CA ARG A 538 -18.79 -1.99 28.24
C ARG A 538 -19.79 -1.43 29.26
N ARG A 539 -20.18 -0.15 29.15
CA ARG A 539 -21.25 0.47 29.97
C ARG A 539 -22.65 -0.06 29.64
N ALA A 540 -22.89 -0.48 28.39
CA ALA A 540 -24.10 -1.19 27.97
C ALA A 540 -24.14 -2.68 28.39
N GLY A 541 -23.21 -3.13 29.25
CA GLY A 541 -23.19 -4.48 29.81
C GLY A 541 -22.74 -5.57 28.85
N GLY A 542 -22.27 -5.24 27.64
CA GLY A 542 -21.78 -6.21 26.66
C GLY A 542 -22.84 -7.17 26.09
N VAL A 543 -24.13 -6.79 26.12
CA VAL A 543 -25.25 -7.64 25.67
C VAL A 543 -25.05 -8.19 24.26
N VAL A 544 -24.56 -7.35 23.34
CA VAL A 544 -24.25 -7.74 21.95
C VAL A 544 -23.11 -8.77 21.86
N LEU A 545 -22.07 -8.68 22.70
CA LEU A 545 -21.02 -9.72 22.75
C LEU A 545 -21.58 -11.05 23.28
N HIS A 546 -22.54 -11.03 24.20
CA HIS A 546 -23.20 -12.25 24.68
C HIS A 546 -24.09 -12.90 23.60
N ALA A 547 -24.79 -12.09 22.79
CA ALA A 547 -25.54 -12.58 21.62
C ALA A 547 -24.59 -13.27 20.61
N ALA A 548 -23.50 -12.58 20.23
CA ALA A 548 -22.49 -13.10 19.31
C ALA A 548 -21.79 -14.37 19.82
N ALA A 549 -21.55 -14.48 21.14
CA ALA A 549 -21.03 -15.70 21.74
C ALA A 549 -22.02 -16.87 21.62
N LYS A 550 -23.30 -16.62 21.89
CA LYS A 550 -24.38 -17.62 21.85
C LYS A 550 -24.74 -18.08 20.43
N ALA A 551 -24.58 -17.20 19.43
CA ALA A 551 -24.84 -17.51 18.03
C ALA A 551 -23.77 -18.41 17.39
N PHE A 552 -22.55 -18.44 17.94
CA PHE A 552 -21.43 -19.17 17.35
C PHE A 552 -21.57 -20.69 17.44
N LYS A 553 -21.15 -21.38 16.39
CA LYS A 553 -21.11 -22.85 16.31
C LYS A 553 -19.70 -23.27 15.84
N PRO A 554 -18.87 -23.85 16.73
CA PRO A 554 -17.57 -24.38 16.34
C PRO A 554 -17.70 -25.39 15.20
N SER A 555 -16.80 -25.31 14.23
CA SER A 555 -16.73 -26.24 13.10
C SER A 555 -15.28 -26.51 12.71
N PRO A 556 -14.96 -27.70 12.15
CA PRO A 556 -13.64 -27.96 11.61
C PRO A 556 -13.45 -27.19 10.30
N ALA A 557 -12.36 -26.44 10.19
CA ALA A 557 -11.84 -26.03 8.89
C ALA A 557 -11.23 -27.26 8.20
N ARG A 558 -11.30 -27.33 6.87
CA ARG A 558 -10.79 -28.48 6.10
C ARG A 558 -10.09 -27.98 4.83
N PRO A 559 -8.89 -28.50 4.50
CA PRO A 559 -8.31 -28.30 3.18
C PRO A 559 -9.26 -28.77 2.08
N LEU A 560 -9.20 -28.14 0.91
CA LEU A 560 -10.01 -28.58 -0.23
C LEU A 560 -9.60 -29.99 -0.68
N PRO A 561 -10.57 -30.83 -1.13
CA PRO A 561 -10.26 -32.02 -1.90
C PRO A 561 -9.33 -31.69 -3.09
N PRO A 562 -8.39 -32.56 -3.49
CA PRO A 562 -7.36 -32.22 -4.48
C PRO A 562 -7.88 -31.64 -5.80
N SER A 563 -9.05 -32.09 -6.28
CA SER A 563 -9.71 -31.53 -7.48
C SER A 563 -10.20 -30.10 -7.29
N LEU A 564 -10.77 -29.77 -6.12
CA LEU A 564 -11.20 -28.41 -5.78
C LEU A 564 -10.01 -27.50 -5.44
N SER A 565 -8.93 -28.04 -4.85
CA SER A 565 -7.67 -27.32 -4.67
C SER A 565 -7.04 -26.93 -6.01
N ALA A 566 -6.95 -27.88 -6.95
CA ALA A 566 -6.45 -27.63 -8.31
C ALA A 566 -7.34 -26.63 -9.09
N TRP A 567 -8.67 -26.74 -8.98
CA TRP A 567 -9.59 -25.75 -9.53
C TRP A 567 -9.37 -24.35 -8.93
N ALA A 568 -9.20 -24.24 -7.61
CA ALA A 568 -9.01 -22.95 -6.95
C ALA A 568 -7.68 -22.30 -7.35
N ALA A 569 -6.60 -23.10 -7.49
CA ALA A 569 -5.32 -22.63 -8.01
C ALA A 569 -5.43 -22.15 -9.47
N ALA A 570 -6.13 -22.89 -10.33
CA ALA A 570 -6.36 -22.50 -11.72
C ALA A 570 -7.18 -21.20 -11.83
N ARG A 571 -8.26 -21.07 -11.06
CA ARG A 571 -9.07 -19.83 -10.99
C ARG A 571 -8.29 -18.65 -10.41
N ARG A 572 -7.38 -18.85 -9.45
CA ARG A 572 -6.51 -17.78 -8.91
C ARG A 572 -5.54 -17.26 -9.99
N ALA A 573 -4.97 -18.14 -10.81
CA ALA A 573 -4.12 -17.76 -11.94
C ALA A 573 -4.91 -17.03 -13.04
N GLU A 574 -6.05 -17.58 -13.45
CA GLU A 574 -6.94 -16.97 -14.45
C GLU A 574 -7.42 -15.57 -13.99
N LEU A 575 -7.80 -15.43 -12.72
CA LEU A 575 -8.14 -14.13 -12.13
C LEU A 575 -6.97 -13.13 -12.24
N ALA A 576 -5.75 -13.54 -11.90
CA ALA A 576 -4.58 -12.68 -11.98
C ALA A 576 -4.33 -12.19 -13.43
N ASP A 577 -4.46 -13.06 -14.42
CA ASP A 577 -4.32 -12.71 -15.85
C ASP A 577 -5.45 -11.78 -16.34
N VAL A 578 -6.70 -12.02 -15.92
CA VAL A 578 -7.85 -11.13 -16.18
C VAL A 578 -7.61 -9.75 -15.57
N MET A 579 -7.10 -9.69 -14.34
CA MET A 579 -6.83 -8.45 -13.61
C MET A 579 -5.68 -7.66 -14.25
N TRP A 580 -4.58 -8.31 -14.61
CA TRP A 580 -3.46 -7.69 -15.33
C TRP A 580 -3.88 -7.13 -16.69
N SER A 581 -4.57 -7.94 -17.50
CA SER A 581 -4.98 -7.57 -18.87
C SER A 581 -6.10 -6.52 -18.93
N SER A 582 -6.97 -6.46 -17.91
CA SER A 582 -8.17 -5.61 -17.94
C SER A 582 -8.07 -4.36 -17.08
N VAL A 583 -7.37 -4.44 -15.95
CA VAL A 583 -7.23 -3.37 -14.93
C VAL A 583 -5.80 -3.23 -14.41
N GLY A 584 -4.82 -3.54 -15.26
CA GLY A 584 -3.42 -3.18 -15.08
C GLY A 584 -3.12 -1.71 -15.37
N ILE A 585 -1.91 -1.44 -15.89
CA ILE A 585 -1.37 -0.10 -16.13
C ILE A 585 -2.14 0.67 -17.21
N VAL A 586 -2.55 0.00 -18.30
CA VAL A 586 -3.29 0.58 -19.42
C VAL A 586 -4.61 -0.15 -19.59
N ARG A 587 -5.73 0.57 -19.43
CA ARG A 587 -7.06 -0.04 -19.31
C ARG A 587 -7.95 0.31 -20.52
N ARG A 588 -8.91 -0.56 -20.81
CA ARG A 588 -9.94 -0.35 -21.83
C ARG A 588 -11.32 -0.68 -21.26
N ARG A 589 -12.34 0.12 -21.58
CA ARG A 589 -13.69 -0.03 -21.00
C ARG A 589 -14.36 -1.35 -21.38
N SER A 590 -13.99 -1.94 -22.52
CA SER A 590 -14.39 -3.30 -22.91
C SER A 590 -13.85 -4.36 -21.94
N ALA A 591 -12.55 -4.36 -21.68
CA ALA A 591 -11.89 -5.29 -20.79
C ALA A 591 -12.35 -5.11 -19.33
N MET A 592 -12.49 -3.87 -18.86
CA MET A 592 -13.02 -3.59 -17.51
C MET A 592 -14.45 -4.14 -17.32
N ARG A 593 -15.30 -4.16 -18.36
CA ARG A 593 -16.61 -4.84 -18.33
C ARG A 593 -16.48 -6.37 -18.27
N GLN A 594 -15.51 -6.96 -18.97
CA GLN A 594 -15.27 -8.40 -18.94
C GLN A 594 -14.76 -8.85 -17.55
N ALA A 595 -13.76 -8.17 -16.99
CA ALA A 595 -13.28 -8.43 -15.63
C ALA A 595 -14.39 -8.27 -14.58
N THR A 596 -15.26 -7.26 -14.72
CA THR A 596 -16.44 -7.07 -13.84
C THR A 596 -17.40 -8.26 -13.90
N ARG A 597 -17.59 -8.92 -15.06
CA ARG A 597 -18.45 -10.11 -15.18
C ARG A 597 -17.78 -11.36 -14.61
N TYR A 598 -16.55 -11.64 -15.05
CA TYR A 598 -15.75 -12.77 -14.56
C TYR A 598 -15.61 -12.79 -13.03
N THR A 599 -15.34 -11.64 -12.41
CA THR A 599 -15.27 -11.53 -10.94
C THR A 599 -16.61 -11.67 -10.23
N ALA A 600 -17.74 -11.53 -10.93
CA ALA A 600 -19.06 -11.88 -10.40
C ALA A 600 -19.24 -13.40 -10.37
N GLU A 601 -18.99 -14.03 -11.51
CA GLU A 601 -19.14 -15.46 -11.76
C GLU A 601 -18.23 -16.25 -10.79
N LEU A 602 -16.96 -15.86 -10.68
CA LEU A 602 -16.00 -16.47 -9.74
C LEU A 602 -16.38 -16.28 -8.27
N GLN A 603 -17.01 -15.16 -7.88
CA GLN A 603 -17.54 -15.00 -6.52
C GLN A 603 -18.71 -15.97 -6.24
N LEU A 604 -19.53 -16.29 -7.23
CA LEU A 604 -20.60 -17.29 -7.09
C LEU A 604 -20.01 -18.71 -7.01
N GLU A 605 -19.04 -19.06 -7.86
CA GLU A 605 -18.34 -20.35 -7.81
C GLU A 605 -17.64 -20.56 -6.44
N ALA A 606 -16.87 -19.57 -5.97
CA ALA A 606 -16.15 -19.67 -4.69
C ALA A 606 -17.10 -19.79 -3.48
N ARG A 607 -18.23 -19.05 -3.47
CA ARG A 607 -19.28 -19.20 -2.44
C ARG A 607 -19.93 -20.58 -2.48
N ALA A 608 -20.19 -21.12 -3.66
CA ALA A 608 -20.74 -22.46 -3.81
C ALA A 608 -19.76 -23.53 -3.30
N VAL A 609 -18.46 -23.37 -3.54
CA VAL A 609 -17.42 -24.27 -2.97
C VAL A 609 -17.41 -24.20 -1.44
N LEU A 610 -17.36 -23.00 -0.85
CA LEU A 610 -17.39 -22.83 0.63
C LEU A 610 -18.66 -23.43 1.26
N ALA A 611 -19.82 -23.26 0.62
CA ALA A 611 -21.09 -23.80 1.12
C ALA A 611 -21.18 -25.33 1.10
N ASN A 612 -20.42 -26.02 0.23
CA ASN A 612 -20.48 -27.48 0.06
C ASN A 612 -19.26 -28.22 0.64
N ALA A 613 -18.06 -27.63 0.56
CA ALA A 613 -16.82 -28.22 1.09
C ALA A 613 -16.56 -27.82 2.56
N GLY A 614 -17.18 -26.75 3.05
CA GLY A 614 -16.91 -26.14 4.35
C GLY A 614 -15.81 -25.08 4.28
N VAL A 615 -15.32 -24.66 5.45
CA VAL A 615 -14.35 -23.57 5.57
C VAL A 615 -12.95 -24.04 5.17
N SER A 616 -12.41 -23.45 4.11
CA SER A 616 -11.06 -23.67 3.57
C SER A 616 -10.35 -22.32 3.43
N ALA A 617 -9.04 -22.26 3.72
CA ALA A 617 -8.25 -21.05 3.54
C ALA A 617 -8.14 -20.67 2.05
N GLU A 618 -7.92 -21.67 1.19
CA GLU A 618 -7.75 -21.52 -0.25
C GLU A 618 -9.02 -20.96 -0.93
N ALA A 619 -10.20 -21.46 -0.52
CA ALA A 619 -11.48 -20.98 -1.04
C ALA A 619 -11.88 -19.60 -0.46
N LEU A 620 -11.49 -19.29 0.78
CA LEU A 620 -11.66 -17.96 1.37
C LEU A 620 -10.78 -16.91 0.66
N GLU A 621 -9.49 -17.21 0.43
CA GLU A 621 -8.61 -16.31 -0.32
C GLU A 621 -9.11 -16.10 -1.75
N LEU A 622 -9.57 -17.14 -2.45
CA LEU A 622 -10.13 -17.00 -3.78
C LEU A 622 -11.40 -16.13 -3.80
N LEU A 623 -12.30 -16.30 -2.82
CA LEU A 623 -13.46 -15.43 -2.66
C LEU A 623 -13.05 -13.97 -2.38
N ASN A 624 -12.10 -13.75 -1.47
CA ASN A 624 -11.63 -12.41 -1.13
C ASN A 624 -10.99 -11.72 -2.34
N LEU A 625 -10.08 -12.41 -3.06
CA LEU A 625 -9.45 -11.94 -4.29
C LEU A 625 -10.49 -11.62 -5.38
N ALA A 626 -11.48 -12.48 -5.60
CA ALA A 626 -12.54 -12.23 -6.57
C ALA A 626 -13.42 -11.03 -6.18
N THR A 627 -13.73 -10.86 -4.88
CA THR A 627 -14.43 -9.67 -4.36
C THR A 627 -13.61 -8.40 -4.59
N VAL A 628 -12.33 -8.32 -4.17
CA VAL A 628 -11.53 -7.09 -4.36
C VAL A 628 -11.21 -6.81 -5.83
N GLY A 629 -10.94 -7.83 -6.64
CA GLY A 629 -10.71 -7.68 -8.08
C GLY A 629 -11.91 -7.09 -8.81
N GLY A 630 -13.10 -7.54 -8.44
CA GLY A 630 -14.33 -7.00 -8.97
C GLY A 630 -14.65 -5.58 -8.48
N LEU A 631 -14.28 -5.23 -7.25
CA LEU A 631 -14.38 -3.85 -6.73
C LEU A 631 -13.44 -2.90 -7.50
N VAL A 632 -12.19 -3.30 -7.74
CA VAL A 632 -11.24 -2.59 -8.62
C VAL A 632 -11.84 -2.40 -10.02
N ALA A 633 -12.38 -3.46 -10.62
CA ALA A 633 -12.96 -3.43 -11.96
C ALA A 633 -14.21 -2.55 -12.07
N GLN A 634 -15.13 -2.62 -11.09
CA GLN A 634 -16.31 -1.75 -11.05
C GLN A 634 -15.92 -0.28 -10.89
N SER A 635 -15.00 0.03 -9.97
CA SER A 635 -14.58 1.41 -9.72
C SER A 635 -13.88 2.00 -10.95
N ALA A 636 -13.00 1.21 -11.58
CA ALA A 636 -12.28 1.60 -12.80
C ALA A 636 -13.22 1.76 -14.01
N LEU A 637 -14.30 0.98 -14.08
CA LEU A 637 -15.32 1.11 -15.12
C LEU A 637 -16.22 2.34 -14.93
N ARG A 638 -16.44 2.80 -13.69
CA ARG A 638 -17.29 3.98 -13.40
C ARG A 638 -16.62 5.27 -13.86
N ARG A 639 -15.34 5.47 -13.54
CA ARG A 639 -14.52 6.64 -13.91
C ARG A 639 -14.42 6.78 -15.45
N LYS A 640 -14.38 8.02 -15.95
CA LYS A 640 -14.35 8.39 -17.38
C LYS A 640 -13.29 9.45 -17.69
N GLU A 641 -12.15 9.34 -17.01
CA GLU A 641 -10.95 10.15 -17.18
C GLU A 641 -9.70 9.27 -17.03
N SER A 642 -8.52 9.85 -17.23
CA SER A 642 -7.25 9.28 -16.77
C SER A 642 -6.59 10.19 -15.74
N ARG A 643 -6.18 9.62 -14.61
CA ARG A 643 -5.58 10.35 -13.47
C ARG A 643 -4.70 9.41 -12.66
N GLY A 644 -3.44 9.80 -12.41
CA GLY A 644 -2.49 9.02 -11.61
C GLY A 644 -2.37 7.55 -12.05
N GLY A 645 -2.57 6.61 -11.11
CA GLY A 645 -2.52 5.17 -11.37
C GLY A 645 -3.66 4.59 -12.23
N HIS A 646 -4.63 5.41 -12.64
CA HIS A 646 -5.75 5.01 -13.50
C HIS A 646 -5.62 5.65 -14.89
N PHE A 647 -5.36 4.83 -15.92
CA PHE A 647 -5.25 5.29 -17.31
C PHE A 647 -6.14 4.46 -18.24
N VAL A 648 -7.07 5.12 -18.93
CA VAL A 648 -8.09 4.52 -19.81
C VAL A 648 -7.92 5.06 -21.22
N VAL A 649 -7.68 4.18 -22.19
CA VAL A 649 -7.37 4.57 -23.57
C VAL A 649 -8.51 5.37 -24.23
N GLU A 650 -9.76 5.08 -23.88
CA GLU A 650 -10.93 5.83 -24.38
C GLU A 650 -11.15 7.20 -23.71
N HIS A 651 -10.43 7.49 -22.62
CA HIS A 651 -10.50 8.74 -21.84
C HIS A 651 -9.10 9.17 -21.36
N PRO A 652 -8.18 9.56 -22.26
CA PRO A 652 -6.76 9.72 -21.94
C PRO A 652 -6.43 10.96 -21.09
N GLU A 653 -7.35 11.92 -20.99
CA GLU A 653 -7.18 13.18 -20.25
C GLU A 653 -7.84 13.13 -18.85
N PRO A 654 -7.35 13.92 -17.88
CA PRO A 654 -8.06 14.17 -16.63
C PRO A 654 -9.30 15.05 -16.86
N VAL A 655 -10.36 14.81 -16.10
CA VAL A 655 -11.62 15.58 -16.14
C VAL A 655 -11.93 16.11 -14.76
N GLU A 656 -12.01 17.43 -14.60
CA GLU A 656 -12.11 18.04 -13.27
C GLU A 656 -13.41 17.68 -12.54
N ALA A 657 -14.51 17.46 -13.26
CA ALA A 657 -15.77 16.97 -12.67
C ALA A 657 -15.70 15.49 -12.20
N GLU A 658 -14.71 14.73 -12.65
CA GLU A 658 -14.42 13.37 -12.16
C GLU A 658 -13.37 13.39 -11.03
N CYS A 659 -12.81 14.56 -10.67
CA CYS A 659 -11.81 14.76 -9.59
C CYS A 659 -12.43 14.63 -8.18
N VAL A 660 -13.15 13.53 -7.94
CA VAL A 660 -13.75 13.16 -6.66
C VAL A 660 -13.41 11.69 -6.34
N PRO A 661 -13.33 11.32 -5.05
CA PRO A 661 -13.17 9.92 -4.66
C PRO A 661 -14.31 9.06 -5.21
N SER A 662 -13.97 7.93 -5.82
CA SER A 662 -14.96 6.90 -6.13
C SER A 662 -15.41 6.23 -4.82
N VAL A 663 -16.69 5.86 -4.72
CA VAL A 663 -17.22 5.15 -3.55
C VAL A 663 -18.13 4.00 -4.00
N LEU A 664 -17.95 2.84 -3.40
CA LEU A 664 -18.78 1.64 -3.55
C LEU A 664 -19.25 1.22 -2.16
N ALA A 665 -20.57 1.05 -2.00
CA ALA A 665 -21.18 0.54 -0.78
C ALA A 665 -21.81 -0.84 -1.04
N ALA A 666 -21.92 -1.66 0.00
CA ALA A 666 -22.68 -2.91 -0.08
C ALA A 666 -24.14 -2.64 -0.48
N GLY A 667 -24.76 -3.59 -1.17
CA GLY A 667 -26.13 -3.44 -1.67
C GLY A 667 -26.26 -2.76 -3.03
N VAL A 668 -25.19 -2.15 -3.58
CA VAL A 668 -25.15 -1.86 -5.03
C VAL A 668 -25.08 -3.20 -5.78
N PRO A 669 -26.08 -3.55 -6.63
CA PRO A 669 -26.09 -4.86 -7.28
C PRO A 669 -24.87 -5.05 -8.17
N TRP A 670 -24.32 -6.26 -8.18
CA TRP A 670 -23.28 -6.59 -9.13
C TRP A 670 -23.84 -6.55 -10.55
N PRO A 671 -23.14 -5.99 -11.57
CA PRO A 671 -23.63 -5.92 -12.96
C PRO A 671 -23.87 -7.26 -13.70
N ALA A 672 -23.91 -8.38 -12.99
CA ALA A 672 -24.29 -9.72 -13.47
C ALA A 672 -25.28 -10.45 -12.53
N ALA A 673 -25.60 -9.91 -11.35
CA ALA A 673 -26.46 -10.56 -10.34
C ALA A 673 -27.97 -10.61 -10.73
N ALA A 674 -28.31 -10.23 -11.96
CA ALA A 674 -29.65 -10.34 -12.53
C ALA A 674 -29.79 -11.54 -13.49
N GLU A 675 -28.69 -12.10 -14.02
CA GLU A 675 -28.71 -13.09 -15.12
C GLU A 675 -27.62 -14.18 -14.99
N ALA A 676 -27.51 -14.82 -13.83
CA ALA A 676 -26.75 -16.07 -13.66
C ALA A 676 -27.38 -16.94 -12.56
N ASP A 677 -27.83 -18.14 -12.92
CA ASP A 677 -28.72 -18.98 -12.08
C ASP A 677 -27.94 -20.00 -11.21
N ALA A 678 -28.53 -20.38 -10.08
CA ALA A 678 -28.00 -21.37 -9.13
C ALA A 678 -27.77 -22.75 -9.77
N ALA A 679 -28.44 -23.04 -10.89
CA ALA A 679 -28.22 -24.23 -11.71
C ALA A 679 -26.76 -24.41 -12.17
N ALA A 680 -26.01 -23.32 -12.42
CA ALA A 680 -24.62 -23.40 -12.86
C ALA A 680 -23.69 -24.01 -11.78
N ALA A 681 -23.89 -23.62 -10.52
CA ALA A 681 -23.14 -24.19 -9.39
C ALA A 681 -23.44 -25.68 -9.19
N ALA A 682 -24.71 -26.08 -9.34
CA ALA A 682 -25.11 -27.49 -9.26
C ALA A 682 -24.49 -28.34 -10.39
N ALA A 683 -24.40 -27.80 -11.60
CA ALA A 683 -23.78 -28.49 -12.74
C ALA A 683 -22.26 -28.72 -12.55
N LEU A 684 -21.54 -27.72 -12.02
CA LEU A 684 -20.11 -27.84 -11.67
C LEU A 684 -19.88 -28.94 -10.61
N ILE A 685 -20.71 -29.00 -9.58
CA ILE A 685 -20.64 -30.04 -8.53
C ILE A 685 -20.90 -31.44 -9.12
N ALA A 686 -21.88 -31.57 -10.02
CA ALA A 686 -22.15 -32.85 -10.70
C ALA A 686 -20.98 -33.31 -11.59
N ALA A 687 -20.35 -32.40 -12.34
CA ALA A 687 -19.18 -32.70 -13.17
C ALA A 687 -17.95 -33.11 -12.33
N GLY A 688 -17.74 -32.46 -11.18
CA GLY A 688 -16.72 -32.84 -10.21
C GLY A 688 -16.95 -34.21 -9.56
N ALA A 689 -18.21 -34.64 -9.43
CA ALA A 689 -18.58 -35.93 -8.83
C ALA A 689 -18.46 -37.13 -9.80
N ASP A 690 -18.82 -37.00 -11.09
CA ASP A 690 -18.73 -38.11 -12.05
C ASP A 690 -17.30 -38.32 -12.60
N SER A 691 -16.52 -37.24 -12.74
CA SER A 691 -15.09 -37.33 -13.10
C SER A 691 -14.29 -38.18 -12.09
N GLY A 692 -14.59 -38.04 -10.79
CA GLY A 692 -14.02 -38.88 -9.73
C GLY A 692 -14.35 -40.38 -9.81
N ARG A 693 -15.37 -40.79 -10.60
CA ARG A 693 -15.71 -42.20 -10.84
C ARG A 693 -15.12 -42.77 -12.14
N ARG A 694 -14.74 -41.90 -13.10
CA ARG A 694 -14.19 -42.32 -14.41
C ARG A 694 -12.67 -42.21 -14.51
N ALA A 695 -12.04 -41.37 -13.66
CA ALA A 695 -10.58 -41.21 -13.62
C ALA A 695 -9.78 -42.46 -13.21
N GLY A 696 -10.44 -43.56 -12.85
CA GLY A 696 -9.79 -44.86 -12.58
C GLY A 696 -9.37 -45.65 -13.83
N ALA A 697 -9.76 -45.24 -15.05
CA ALA A 697 -9.59 -46.07 -16.25
C ALA A 697 -9.39 -45.30 -17.59
N ALA A 698 -8.59 -44.22 -17.62
CA ALA A 698 -8.07 -43.64 -18.86
C ALA A 698 -6.85 -42.74 -18.62
N ALA A 699 -5.64 -43.30 -18.64
CA ALA A 699 -4.39 -42.54 -18.53
C ALA A 699 -3.54 -42.70 -19.81
N ALA A 700 -3.96 -42.04 -20.90
CA ALA A 700 -3.19 -41.95 -22.14
C ALA A 700 -3.64 -40.78 -23.04
N GLU A 701 -2.65 -40.05 -23.56
CA GLU A 701 -2.65 -39.25 -24.80
C GLU A 701 -3.54 -37.99 -25.00
N THR A 702 -3.00 -37.10 -25.84
CA THR A 702 -3.61 -35.91 -26.48
C THR A 702 -4.14 -34.75 -25.61
N ALA A 703 -3.42 -33.63 -25.62
CA ALA A 703 -3.91 -32.32 -25.18
C ALA A 703 -3.58 -31.26 -26.23
N ALA A 704 -4.52 -30.98 -27.14
CA ALA A 704 -4.43 -29.87 -28.11
C ALA A 704 -5.81 -29.52 -28.69
N SER A 705 -6.47 -28.46 -28.20
CA SER A 705 -7.62 -27.82 -28.86
C SER A 705 -7.89 -26.41 -28.30
N PRO A 706 -8.64 -25.53 -29.02
CA PRO A 706 -8.35 -24.10 -29.01
C PRO A 706 -9.55 -23.19 -28.67
N MET A 707 -9.30 -21.89 -28.57
CA MET A 707 -10.27 -20.89 -29.05
C MET A 707 -9.61 -19.59 -29.51
N LEU A 708 -9.82 -19.20 -30.77
CA LEU A 708 -9.66 -17.81 -31.24
C LEU A 708 -10.40 -17.64 -32.57
N LEU A 709 -11.51 -16.89 -32.59
CA LEU A 709 -12.16 -16.46 -33.82
C LEU A 709 -13.10 -15.27 -33.60
N LEU A 710 -12.69 -14.08 -34.05
CA LEU A 710 -13.59 -13.00 -34.52
C LEU A 710 -12.74 -11.86 -35.14
N ALA A 711 -12.35 -12.02 -36.41
CA ALA A 711 -11.75 -10.96 -37.22
C ALA A 711 -12.13 -11.17 -38.69
N SER A 712 -12.56 -10.10 -39.37
CA SER A 712 -13.01 -10.13 -40.76
C SER A 712 -11.88 -9.88 -41.76
N SER A 713 -11.72 -10.77 -42.74
CA SER A 713 -10.83 -10.59 -43.90
C SER A 713 -11.40 -9.56 -44.90
N PRO A 714 -10.58 -9.01 -45.83
CA PRO A 714 -10.42 -9.68 -47.12
C PRO A 714 -9.00 -9.73 -47.75
N GLN A 715 -8.76 -10.82 -48.51
CA GLN A 715 -7.99 -10.95 -49.77
C GLN A 715 -6.45 -11.20 -49.83
N SER A 716 -6.10 -12.07 -50.81
CA SER A 716 -4.83 -12.28 -51.54
C SER A 716 -3.51 -12.69 -50.82
N ALA A 717 -3.35 -14.01 -50.60
CA ALA A 717 -2.38 -14.94 -51.24
C ALA A 717 -0.92 -14.51 -51.65
N PRO A 718 0.07 -15.44 -51.82
CA PRO A 718 0.11 -16.88 -51.49
C PRO A 718 1.37 -17.41 -50.75
N LYS A 719 1.17 -18.53 -50.03
CA LYS A 719 2.10 -19.60 -49.62
C LYS A 719 3.59 -19.53 -50.07
N ARG A 720 4.52 -19.61 -49.10
CA ARG A 720 5.79 -20.36 -49.22
C ARG A 720 5.95 -21.36 -48.05
N LYS A 721 6.83 -22.35 -48.24
CA LYS A 721 6.92 -23.56 -47.39
C LYS A 721 7.74 -23.33 -46.13
N SER A 722 7.40 -24.07 -45.08
CA SER A 722 8.25 -24.27 -43.90
C SER A 722 9.44 -25.19 -44.19
N VAL A 723 10.55 -24.94 -43.49
CA VAL A 723 11.60 -25.91 -43.18
C VAL A 723 11.88 -25.75 -41.68
N ALA A 724 12.12 -26.85 -40.97
CA ALA A 724 12.39 -26.87 -39.54
C ALA A 724 13.78 -27.44 -39.25
N ARG A 725 14.24 -27.30 -38.00
CA ARG A 725 15.62 -27.50 -37.50
C ARG A 725 16.60 -26.38 -37.93
N GLU A 726 17.67 -26.09 -37.20
CA GLU A 726 18.25 -26.83 -36.05
C GLU A 726 18.57 -25.87 -34.86
N ARG A 727 19.10 -26.41 -33.75
CA ARG A 727 19.45 -25.67 -32.51
C ARG A 727 20.96 -25.41 -32.39
N GLU A 728 21.27 -24.46 -31.50
CA GLU A 728 22.46 -24.39 -30.62
C GLU A 728 23.80 -23.82 -31.14
N LEU A 729 24.54 -23.19 -30.19
CA LEU A 729 25.94 -22.72 -30.23
C LEU A 729 26.33 -21.79 -31.41
N ALA A 730 26.79 -20.54 -31.24
CA ALA A 730 27.87 -20.12 -30.35
C ALA A 730 27.96 -18.59 -30.16
N MET A 731 27.72 -18.09 -28.96
CA MET A 731 28.05 -16.71 -28.55
C MET A 731 29.49 -16.66 -28.01
N ARG A 732 30.48 -16.33 -28.88
CA ARG A 732 31.81 -15.75 -28.53
C ARG A 732 32.74 -15.62 -29.75
N ALA A 733 32.79 -14.43 -30.37
CA ALA A 733 33.97 -13.92 -31.09
C ALA A 733 33.78 -12.45 -31.51
N LEU A 734 34.39 -11.51 -30.76
CA LEU A 734 34.87 -10.24 -31.31
C LEU A 734 36.34 -10.06 -30.88
N PRO A 735 37.18 -9.39 -31.69
CA PRO A 735 38.62 -9.69 -31.72
C PRO A 735 39.43 -8.98 -30.65
N LYS A 736 40.57 -9.59 -30.29
CA LYS A 736 41.69 -8.88 -29.66
C LYS A 736 42.51 -8.13 -30.73
N ALA A 737 43.08 -7.01 -30.32
CA ALA A 737 44.13 -6.31 -31.06
C ALA A 737 45.54 -6.80 -30.62
N GLU A 738 46.58 -6.11 -31.08
CA GLU A 738 48.03 -6.39 -30.91
C GLU A 738 48.57 -7.57 -31.74
N ASP A 739 49.78 -7.56 -32.30
CA ASP A 739 50.68 -6.48 -32.80
C ASP A 739 51.76 -7.14 -33.71
N GLY A 740 52.65 -6.36 -34.36
CA GLY A 740 53.98 -6.85 -34.76
C GLY A 740 54.19 -7.18 -36.24
N GLY A 741 54.26 -6.14 -37.09
CA GLY A 741 54.44 -6.27 -38.55
C GLY A 741 55.82 -6.68 -39.11
N ARG A 742 55.97 -6.46 -40.43
CA ARG A 742 57.11 -6.80 -41.33
C ARG A 742 57.10 -8.28 -41.79
N ARG A 743 57.38 -8.63 -43.06
CA ARG A 743 58.04 -7.97 -44.21
C ARG A 743 57.51 -8.61 -45.53
N ARG A 744 57.70 -7.91 -46.67
CA ARG A 744 57.95 -8.36 -48.08
C ARG A 744 57.44 -9.75 -48.55
N GLU A 745 56.98 -9.91 -49.79
CA GLU A 745 57.22 -9.09 -51.00
C GLU A 745 55.97 -8.40 -51.56
#